data_AF-A0A1S0UPE6-F1
#
_entry.id   AF-A0A1S0UPE6-F1
#
_cell.length_a   1.000
_cell.length_b   1.000
_cell.length_c   1.000
_cell.angle_alpha   90.00
_cell.angle_beta   90.00
_cell.angle_gamma   90.00
#
_symmetry.space_group_name_H-M   'P 1'
#
loop_
_entity.id
_entity.type
_entity.pdbx_description
1 polymer ?
#
loop_
_entity_poly.entity_id
_entity_poly.type
_entity_poly.pdbx_seq_one_letter_code
_entity_poly.pdbx_strand_id
1 'polypeptide(L)'
;MEMESACGVRELASMAEEARPSTSVLAADLLNALKNEIVSDCFVTHKGFRYAAHSFILRARCRYFSDFWNSLVTQRSDDAKLEILFTDSSMSSETFQAMLYYIYSGEYDISLCHSDRQSFIAILQRYGCGSSLSSDLMAVDSQKGECTLVFTTGNREGSHSEGRDYRMKCSGAVLAARSSYLRSVIEKRILCGEELEIVINEHLFPRMYARIILDAIYTDRLDLNKIPEGCQVSVSSLSEVQAIASGQRHLAPLRHAIDVFHIAQFLNLPYLIHACEDIIVAQISIETVRSLWNWACEPGGSAYVRRHCISFLRSDFSRICSSHLLFELEEDLLKDCLLSDYVQCAEVKILETVIRWGEHKLVRRMEEREPNLIANTTHSISRKGIRRSELNDEELKSILTNLLPLIRIDYILPPFHQSLNAAYKRGLFDKSPHMDLLGQRYPDSRSPDVNPDAHWFDHSVPRRHAAGPRLLLPYIIEVQKRLRRLCRNEENVSCIRQQKVSSADELQLFVNNLSPEIISESLRLKVEERVNELAGNDLLKKVSCCGCSYHLELAIQQIRLCVLRELNIDDDCMEVTCICSSTKRNLLPHYYCSQPTIAVARDAVGIDISPSSTALSDYDNHEKGSLPDVLRNEATL
;
A
#
# COMPACT_ATOMS: atom_id res chain seq x y z
N MET A 1 1.15 7.33 26.55
CA MET A 1 2.10 6.23 26.32
C MET A 1 1.50 5.10 25.48
N GLU A 2 0.59 4.27 25.99
CA GLU A 2 0.07 3.12 25.20
C GLU A 2 -0.66 3.53 23.91
N MET A 3 -1.62 4.47 23.98
CA MET A 3 -2.29 4.99 22.77
C MET A 3 -1.31 5.69 21.80
N GLU A 4 -0.25 6.32 22.32
CA GLU A 4 0.76 6.98 21.48
C GLU A 4 1.63 5.94 20.77
N SER A 5 1.95 4.84 21.45
CA SER A 5 2.60 3.69 20.84
C SER A 5 1.72 3.07 19.76
N ALA A 6 0.44 2.83 20.03
CA ALA A 6 -0.49 2.30 19.03
C ALA A 6 -0.62 3.23 17.80
N CYS A 7 -0.62 4.55 18.01
CA CYS A 7 -0.53 5.53 16.91
C CYS A 7 0.79 5.39 16.12
N GLY A 8 1.92 5.20 16.81
CA GLY A 8 3.22 4.98 16.17
C GLY A 8 3.25 3.71 15.31
N VAL A 9 2.67 2.61 15.80
CA VAL A 9 2.53 1.37 15.01
C VAL A 9 1.64 1.59 13.79
N ARG A 10 0.56 2.36 13.92
CA ARG A 10 -0.30 2.72 12.78
C ARG A 10 0.43 3.53 11.72
N GLU A 11 1.27 4.48 12.13
CA GLU A 11 2.08 5.27 11.21
C GLU A 11 3.07 4.37 10.45
N LEU A 12 3.72 3.43 11.15
CA LEU A 12 4.56 2.40 10.52
C LEU A 12 3.76 1.49 9.57
N ALA A 13 2.52 1.14 9.93
CA ALA A 13 1.65 0.37 9.05
C ALA A 13 1.33 1.16 7.77
N SER A 14 1.02 2.45 7.87
CA SER A 14 0.82 3.33 6.70
C SER A 14 2.05 3.36 5.81
N MET A 15 3.24 3.50 6.40
CA MET A 15 4.50 3.45 5.66
C MET A 15 4.68 2.10 4.94
N ALA A 16 4.35 0.99 5.60
CA ALA A 16 4.45 -0.34 5.00
C ALA A 16 3.44 -0.55 3.85
N GLU A 17 2.24 0.03 3.92
CA GLU A 17 1.28 -0.06 2.80
C GLU A 17 1.74 0.77 1.59
N GLU A 18 2.32 1.96 1.83
CA GLU A 18 2.87 2.87 0.81
C GLU A 18 4.20 2.37 0.20
N ALA A 19 4.89 1.44 0.87
CA ALA A 19 6.16 0.89 0.41
C ALA A 19 6.01 0.15 -0.93
N ARG A 20 6.89 0.50 -1.88
CA ARG A 20 7.00 -0.11 -3.21
C ARG A 20 8.41 0.10 -3.78
N PRO A 21 8.83 -0.66 -4.80
CA PRO A 21 10.19 -0.59 -5.32
C PRO A 21 10.53 0.78 -5.91
N SER A 22 11.74 1.30 -5.66
CA SER A 22 12.14 2.57 -6.28
C SER A 22 12.23 2.45 -7.80
N THR A 23 11.70 3.43 -8.54
CA THR A 23 11.78 3.46 -10.00
C THR A 23 12.85 4.45 -10.46
N SER A 24 13.47 4.16 -11.60
CA SER A 24 14.42 5.06 -12.24
C SER A 24 13.70 6.15 -13.03
N VAL A 25 14.32 7.33 -13.06
CA VAL A 25 13.89 8.47 -13.87
C VAL A 25 14.61 8.48 -15.21
N LEU A 26 14.07 9.20 -16.19
CA LEU A 26 14.62 9.39 -17.53
C LEU A 26 16.12 9.69 -17.51
N ALA A 27 16.55 10.63 -16.67
CA ALA A 27 17.95 11.01 -16.56
C ALA A 27 18.85 9.83 -16.15
N ALA A 28 18.41 9.02 -15.17
CA ALA A 28 19.14 7.86 -14.70
C ALA A 28 19.18 6.75 -15.77
N ASP A 29 18.07 6.51 -16.46
CA ASP A 29 17.97 5.50 -17.52
C ASP A 29 18.84 5.85 -18.72
N LEU A 30 18.86 7.12 -19.15
CA LEU A 30 19.71 7.59 -20.24
C LEU A 30 21.20 7.56 -19.86
N LEU A 31 21.56 7.94 -18.63
CA LEU A 31 22.93 7.78 -18.15
C LEU A 31 23.36 6.31 -18.10
N ASN A 32 22.46 5.43 -17.69
CA ASN A 32 22.70 3.99 -17.71
C ASN A 32 22.88 3.46 -19.15
N ALA A 33 22.11 4.00 -20.10
CA ALA A 33 22.27 3.72 -21.52
C ALA A 33 23.63 4.15 -22.06
N LEU A 34 24.09 5.35 -21.70
CA LEU A 34 25.42 5.85 -22.07
C LEU A 34 26.54 4.98 -21.48
N LYS A 35 26.47 4.65 -20.18
CA LYS A 35 27.52 3.89 -19.48
C LYS A 35 27.67 2.45 -19.96
N ASN A 36 26.55 1.81 -20.30
CA ASN A 36 26.53 0.41 -20.72
C ASN A 36 26.40 0.24 -22.25
N GLU A 37 26.61 1.32 -23.01
CA GLU A 37 26.59 1.33 -24.48
C GLU A 37 25.32 0.75 -25.11
N ILE A 38 24.17 0.96 -24.46
CA ILE A 38 22.89 0.35 -24.79
C ILE A 38 22.36 0.90 -26.11
N VAL A 39 22.41 0.10 -27.19
CA VAL A 39 21.92 0.53 -28.52
C VAL A 39 22.62 1.82 -28.99
N SER A 40 23.94 1.91 -28.75
CA SER A 40 24.77 3.01 -29.26
C SER A 40 24.89 2.97 -30.79
N ASP A 41 24.60 4.08 -31.47
CA ASP A 41 24.55 4.22 -32.93
C ASP A 41 25.76 5.00 -33.49
N CYS A 42 26.47 5.73 -32.64
CA CYS A 42 27.59 6.59 -33.02
C CYS A 42 28.70 6.60 -31.97
N PHE A 43 29.86 7.12 -32.38
CA PHE A 43 30.99 7.35 -31.51
C PHE A 43 31.43 8.80 -31.60
N VAL A 44 31.67 9.44 -30.45
CA VAL A 44 32.27 10.76 -30.38
C VAL A 44 33.73 10.62 -29.97
N THR A 45 34.64 11.18 -30.75
CA THR A 45 36.07 11.16 -30.48
C THR A 45 36.52 12.55 -30.05
N HIS A 46 37.13 12.66 -28.87
CA HIS A 46 37.70 13.90 -28.34
C HIS A 46 39.08 13.63 -27.73
N LYS A 47 40.11 14.34 -28.22
CA LYS A 47 41.50 14.23 -27.72
C LYS A 47 42.01 12.78 -27.61
N GLY A 48 41.63 11.91 -28.55
CA GLY A 48 42.04 10.50 -28.59
C GLY A 48 41.17 9.56 -27.76
N PHE A 49 40.24 10.07 -26.95
CA PHE A 49 39.23 9.27 -26.26
C PHE A 49 38.01 9.05 -27.15
N ARG A 50 37.48 7.83 -27.14
CA ARG A 50 36.30 7.41 -27.91
C ARG A 50 35.14 7.14 -26.95
N TYR A 51 34.01 7.79 -27.19
CA TYR A 51 32.79 7.66 -26.38
C TYR A 51 31.67 7.08 -27.24
N ALA A 52 31.13 5.92 -26.87
CA ALA A 52 29.90 5.40 -27.47
C ALA A 52 28.72 6.31 -27.07
N ALA A 53 27.88 6.69 -28.04
CA ALA A 53 26.80 7.63 -27.80
C ALA A 53 25.59 7.35 -28.70
N HIS A 54 24.55 8.16 -28.52
CA HIS A 54 23.28 8.10 -29.24
C HIS A 54 23.07 9.39 -30.03
N SER A 55 23.02 9.29 -31.35
CA SER A 55 22.94 10.42 -32.26
C SER A 55 21.71 11.27 -31.99
N PHE A 56 20.58 10.61 -31.73
CA PHE A 56 19.31 11.27 -31.41
C PHE A 56 19.46 12.18 -30.18
N ILE A 57 20.05 11.68 -29.09
CA ILE A 57 20.19 12.42 -27.83
C ILE A 57 21.17 13.59 -28.00
N LEU A 58 22.30 13.35 -28.67
CA LEU A 58 23.28 14.41 -28.96
C LEU A 58 22.65 15.54 -29.78
N ARG A 59 21.90 15.22 -30.83
CA ARG A 59 21.22 16.20 -31.70
C ARG A 59 20.10 16.93 -30.97
N ALA A 60 19.38 16.25 -30.08
CA ALA A 60 18.31 16.85 -29.30
C ALA A 60 18.83 17.89 -28.30
N ARG A 61 19.93 17.57 -27.62
CA ARG A 61 20.39 18.30 -26.43
C ARG A 61 21.55 19.26 -26.71
N CYS A 62 22.15 19.20 -27.89
CA CYS A 62 23.32 20.00 -28.24
C CYS A 62 23.22 20.51 -29.68
N ARG A 63 23.17 21.84 -29.81
CA ARG A 63 23.05 22.51 -31.11
C ARG A 63 24.25 22.22 -32.02
N TYR A 64 25.46 22.17 -31.45
CA TYR A 64 26.67 21.83 -32.21
C TYR A 64 26.54 20.47 -32.90
N PHE A 65 26.09 19.43 -32.19
CA PHE A 65 25.91 18.11 -32.78
C PHE A 65 24.73 18.07 -33.76
N SER A 66 23.66 18.82 -33.50
CA SER A 66 22.57 19.00 -34.47
C SER A 66 23.04 19.61 -35.79
N ASP A 67 23.78 20.72 -35.72
CA ASP A 67 24.27 21.44 -36.90
C ASP A 67 25.32 20.61 -37.67
N PHE A 68 26.18 19.87 -36.95
CA PHE A 68 27.11 18.92 -37.53
C PHE A 68 26.37 17.81 -38.30
N TRP A 69 25.33 17.21 -37.71
CA TRP A 69 24.59 16.12 -38.33
C TRP A 69 23.84 16.57 -39.58
N ASN A 70 23.20 17.74 -39.52
CA ASN A 70 22.50 18.30 -40.68
C ASN A 70 23.47 18.59 -41.85
N SER A 71 24.73 18.89 -41.56
CA SER A 71 25.79 19.10 -42.56
C SER A 71 26.35 17.80 -43.13
N LEU A 72 26.14 16.66 -42.47
CA LEU A 72 26.72 15.36 -42.81
C LEU A 72 25.74 14.45 -43.58
N VAL A 73 24.43 14.61 -43.34
CA VAL A 73 23.35 13.93 -44.08
C VAL A 73 23.39 14.23 -45.58
N THR A 74 24.02 15.33 -46.01
CA THR A 74 24.25 15.66 -47.42
C THR A 74 25.40 14.88 -48.07
N GLN A 75 26.17 14.07 -47.33
CA GLN A 75 27.44 13.50 -47.81
C GLN A 75 27.65 11.97 -47.64
N ARG A 76 26.71 11.18 -47.08
CA ARG A 76 27.00 9.75 -46.80
C ARG A 76 25.96 8.73 -47.26
N SER A 77 26.52 7.67 -47.86
CA SER A 77 25.98 6.34 -48.18
C SER A 77 26.97 5.30 -47.63
N ASP A 78 26.74 4.73 -46.44
CA ASP A 78 27.11 3.35 -46.05
C ASP A 78 27.03 3.10 -44.53
N ASP A 79 26.72 1.84 -44.24
CA ASP A 79 26.22 1.16 -43.03
C ASP A 79 27.18 1.07 -41.81
N ALA A 80 28.20 1.94 -41.71
CA ALA A 80 29.13 1.93 -40.57
C ALA A 80 28.70 2.90 -39.46
N LYS A 81 28.76 2.48 -38.19
CA LYS A 81 28.53 3.35 -37.02
C LYS A 81 29.32 4.66 -37.18
N LEU A 82 28.62 5.78 -37.07
CA LEU A 82 29.16 7.11 -37.40
C LEU A 82 30.18 7.56 -36.35
N GLU A 83 31.41 7.85 -36.80
CA GLU A 83 32.44 8.48 -35.98
C GLU A 83 32.40 10.01 -36.14
N ILE A 84 32.23 10.71 -35.02
CA ILE A 84 32.14 12.16 -34.93
C ILE A 84 33.40 12.67 -34.24
N LEU A 85 34.18 13.49 -34.93
CA LEU A 85 35.33 14.16 -34.32
C LEU A 85 34.87 15.47 -33.66
N PHE A 86 34.99 15.57 -32.34
CA PHE A 86 34.77 16.83 -31.63
C PHE A 86 36.03 17.70 -31.75
N THR A 87 35.92 18.80 -32.50
CA THR A 87 37.08 19.58 -32.97
C THR A 87 37.60 20.63 -31.99
N ASP A 88 36.92 20.89 -30.87
CA ASP A 88 37.36 21.93 -29.95
C ASP A 88 38.53 21.44 -29.06
N SER A 89 39.72 21.94 -29.38
CA SER A 89 40.96 21.65 -28.65
C SER A 89 41.07 22.37 -27.32
N SER A 90 40.29 23.44 -27.09
CA SER A 90 40.31 24.24 -25.86
C SER A 90 39.62 23.56 -24.68
N MET A 91 38.71 22.63 -24.93
CA MET A 91 38.03 21.86 -23.88
C MET A 91 38.90 20.72 -23.35
N SER A 92 38.98 20.55 -22.02
CA SER A 92 39.59 19.36 -21.43
C SER A 92 38.69 18.13 -21.59
N SER A 93 39.26 16.94 -21.44
CA SER A 93 38.52 15.68 -21.53
C SER A 93 37.50 15.54 -20.40
N GLU A 94 37.82 16.03 -19.21
CA GLU A 94 36.95 16.04 -18.03
C GLU A 94 35.75 16.97 -18.24
N THR A 95 35.99 18.18 -18.79
CA THR A 95 34.90 19.11 -19.12
C THR A 95 34.00 18.55 -20.22
N PHE A 96 34.57 17.83 -21.19
CA PHE A 96 33.78 17.17 -22.22
C PHE A 96 32.94 16.01 -21.66
N GLN A 97 33.50 15.21 -20.74
CA GLN A 97 32.75 14.17 -20.04
C GLN A 97 31.62 14.75 -19.19
N ALA A 98 31.86 15.87 -18.49
CA ALA A 98 30.81 16.60 -17.78
C ALA A 98 29.73 17.14 -18.73
N MET A 99 30.10 17.57 -19.93
CA MET A 99 29.14 17.99 -20.98
C MET A 99 28.29 16.82 -21.45
N LEU A 100 28.88 15.63 -21.68
CA LEU A 100 28.13 14.42 -22.00
C LEU A 100 27.19 14.02 -20.85
N TYR A 101 27.66 14.10 -19.60
CA TYR A 101 26.81 13.85 -18.43
C TYR A 101 25.58 14.79 -18.43
N TYR A 102 25.78 16.09 -18.66
CA TYR A 102 24.69 17.07 -18.74
C TYR A 102 23.73 16.78 -19.92
N ILE A 103 24.26 16.39 -21.08
CA ILE A 103 23.45 16.02 -22.25
C ILE A 103 22.49 14.87 -21.92
N TYR A 104 22.90 13.89 -21.12
CA TYR A 104 22.07 12.71 -20.82
C TYR A 104 21.19 12.88 -19.58
N SER A 105 21.64 13.63 -18.58
CA SER A 105 20.91 13.81 -17.32
C SER A 105 20.10 15.10 -17.25
N GLY A 106 20.54 16.15 -17.95
CA GLY A 106 20.06 17.52 -17.73
C GLY A 106 20.53 18.13 -16.40
N GLU A 107 21.39 17.43 -15.66
CA GLU A 107 21.89 17.83 -14.35
C GLU A 107 23.39 18.13 -14.39
N TYR A 108 23.85 18.95 -13.44
CA TYR A 108 25.27 19.25 -13.26
C TYR A 108 25.89 18.21 -12.33
N ASP A 109 27.16 17.89 -12.55
CA ASP A 109 27.91 17.06 -11.61
C ASP A 109 27.97 17.79 -10.25
N ILE A 110 27.54 17.09 -9.20
CA ILE A 110 27.43 17.60 -7.82
C ILE A 110 28.82 17.97 -7.25
N SER A 111 29.89 17.37 -7.81
CA SER A 111 31.27 17.61 -7.38
C SER A 111 31.85 18.97 -7.83
N LEU A 112 31.17 19.71 -8.72
CA LEU A 112 31.66 20.98 -9.26
C LEU A 112 31.47 22.13 -8.27
N CYS A 113 32.55 22.90 -8.03
CA CYS A 113 32.45 24.11 -7.21
C CYS A 113 31.68 25.24 -7.93
N HIS A 114 31.18 26.23 -7.18
CA HIS A 114 30.30 27.27 -7.73
C HIS A 114 30.96 28.11 -8.84
N SER A 115 32.26 28.43 -8.73
CA SER A 115 33.00 29.18 -9.78
C SER A 115 33.20 28.35 -11.05
N ASP A 116 33.49 27.06 -10.90
CA ASP A 116 33.65 26.14 -12.03
C ASP A 116 32.32 25.90 -12.73
N ARG A 117 31.22 25.86 -11.96
CA ARG A 117 29.86 25.74 -12.50
C ARG A 117 29.47 26.91 -13.39
N GLN A 118 29.80 28.14 -13.04
CA GLN A 118 29.50 29.31 -13.90
C GLN A 118 30.27 29.25 -15.22
N SER A 119 31.56 28.90 -15.15
CA SER A 119 32.41 28.73 -16.33
C SER A 119 31.88 27.61 -17.23
N PHE A 120 31.44 26.50 -16.62
CA PHE A 120 30.85 25.37 -17.32
C PHE A 120 29.51 25.70 -17.97
N ILE A 121 28.64 26.48 -17.31
CA ILE A 121 27.38 26.97 -17.91
C ILE A 121 27.66 27.80 -19.16
N ALA A 122 28.67 28.68 -19.14
CA ALA A 122 29.04 29.46 -20.31
C ALA A 122 29.49 28.57 -21.49
N ILE A 123 30.20 27.47 -21.19
CA ILE A 123 30.57 26.45 -22.17
C ILE A 123 29.32 25.75 -22.73
N LEU A 124 28.41 25.28 -21.87
CA LEU A 124 27.15 24.65 -22.31
C LEU A 124 26.33 25.58 -23.22
N GLN A 125 26.19 26.84 -22.83
CA GLN A 125 25.49 27.86 -23.63
C GLN A 125 26.15 28.06 -24.99
N ARG A 126 27.49 28.08 -25.06
CA ARG A 126 28.24 28.19 -26.33
C ARG A 126 27.92 27.05 -27.30
N TYR A 127 27.68 25.85 -26.81
CA TYR A 127 27.28 24.70 -27.64
C TYR A 127 25.76 24.52 -27.77
N GLY A 128 24.98 25.44 -27.19
CA GLY A 128 23.51 25.43 -27.25
C GLY A 128 22.86 24.38 -26.34
N CYS A 129 23.52 23.97 -25.26
CA CYS A 129 22.95 23.12 -24.22
C CYS A 129 22.37 24.02 -23.11
N GLY A 130 21.08 23.90 -22.78
CA GLY A 130 20.51 24.81 -21.76
C GLY A 130 19.07 24.56 -21.30
N SER A 131 18.25 23.83 -22.06
CA SER A 131 16.87 23.54 -21.65
C SER A 131 16.76 22.23 -20.85
N SER A 132 15.57 22.00 -20.29
CA SER A 132 15.21 20.75 -19.62
C SER A 132 15.31 19.55 -20.56
N LEU A 133 15.81 18.43 -20.04
CA LEU A 133 15.98 17.16 -20.75
C LEU A 133 14.72 16.73 -21.51
N SER A 134 13.59 16.69 -20.82
CA SER A 134 12.31 16.27 -21.39
C SER A 134 11.81 17.20 -22.50
N SER A 135 11.97 18.51 -22.34
CA SER A 135 11.54 19.49 -23.34
C SER A 135 12.36 19.42 -24.62
N ASP A 136 13.68 19.31 -24.50
CA ASP A 136 14.56 19.19 -25.67
C ASP A 136 14.29 17.89 -26.43
N LEU A 137 14.13 16.75 -25.74
CA LEU A 137 13.86 15.48 -26.41
C LEU A 137 12.49 15.47 -27.12
N MET A 138 11.48 16.12 -26.54
CA MET A 138 10.14 16.25 -27.15
C MET A 138 10.10 17.27 -28.29
N ALA A 139 11.01 18.25 -28.31
CA ALA A 139 11.08 19.27 -29.36
C ALA A 139 11.72 18.75 -30.66
N VAL A 140 12.44 17.62 -30.60
CA VAL A 140 12.99 17.00 -31.81
C VAL A 140 11.85 16.52 -32.70
N ASP A 141 11.93 16.90 -33.97
CA ASP A 141 11.00 16.45 -35.01
C ASP A 141 10.86 14.93 -34.96
N SER A 142 9.62 14.46 -34.76
CA SER A 142 9.30 13.03 -34.69
C SER A 142 9.75 12.28 -35.94
N GLN A 143 9.88 12.96 -37.08
CA GLN A 143 10.38 12.36 -38.31
C GLN A 143 11.86 11.95 -38.27
N LYS A 144 12.63 12.47 -37.32
CA LYS A 144 14.05 12.16 -37.10
C LYS A 144 14.27 10.92 -36.23
N GLY A 145 13.21 10.29 -35.75
CA GLY A 145 13.27 9.02 -35.03
C GLY A 145 13.67 7.86 -35.95
N GLU A 146 14.60 7.02 -35.48
CA GLU A 146 15.13 5.86 -36.21
C GLU A 146 14.23 4.62 -36.08
N CYS A 147 13.35 4.59 -35.08
CA CYS A 147 12.43 3.48 -34.84
C CYS A 147 11.00 3.89 -35.17
N THR A 148 10.24 2.99 -35.81
CA THR A 148 8.83 3.18 -36.13
C THR A 148 7.98 2.14 -35.40
N LEU A 149 7.03 2.59 -34.59
CA LEU A 149 6.00 1.74 -34.00
C LEU A 149 4.80 1.68 -34.96
N VAL A 150 4.38 0.47 -35.32
CA VAL A 150 3.30 0.24 -36.29
C VAL A 150 2.18 -0.52 -35.62
N PHE A 151 1.03 0.14 -35.47
CA PHE A 151 -0.14 -0.41 -34.82
C PHE A 151 -1.05 -1.07 -35.86
N THR A 152 -1.38 -2.34 -35.62
CA THR A 152 -2.16 -3.18 -36.54
C THR A 152 -3.30 -3.89 -35.82
N THR A 153 -4.43 -4.08 -36.50
CA THR A 153 -5.67 -4.66 -35.94
C THR A 153 -5.85 -6.16 -36.24
N GLY A 154 -4.81 -6.85 -36.70
CA GLY A 154 -4.79 -8.33 -36.79
C GLY A 154 -5.52 -9.00 -37.97
N ASN A 155 -6.41 -8.32 -38.70
CA ASN A 155 -7.09 -8.93 -39.86
C ASN A 155 -6.25 -8.79 -41.14
N ARG A 156 -5.34 -9.74 -41.37
CA ARG A 156 -4.65 -9.94 -42.67
C ARG A 156 -5.35 -10.97 -43.58
N GLU A 157 -6.64 -11.21 -43.41
CA GLU A 157 -7.43 -12.01 -44.35
C GLU A 157 -8.41 -11.12 -45.12
N GLY A 158 -8.01 -10.81 -46.36
CA GLY A 158 -8.88 -10.56 -47.51
C GLY A 158 -10.06 -9.60 -47.32
N SER A 159 -9.80 -8.30 -47.27
CA SER A 159 -10.81 -7.29 -47.65
C SER A 159 -10.12 -5.95 -47.84
N HIS A 160 -10.18 -5.42 -49.07
CA HIS A 160 -9.80 -4.06 -49.40
C HIS A 160 -10.66 -3.06 -48.61
N SER A 161 -10.19 -2.69 -47.43
CA SER A 161 -10.56 -1.44 -46.77
C SER A 161 -9.27 -0.80 -46.27
N GLU A 162 -8.99 0.41 -46.75
CA GLU A 162 -7.81 1.22 -46.44
C GLU A 162 -7.82 1.68 -44.97
N GLY A 163 -7.77 0.75 -44.02
CA GLY A 163 -7.42 1.06 -42.64
C GLY A 163 -5.92 1.32 -42.57
N ARG A 164 -5.50 2.58 -42.74
CA ARG A 164 -4.08 2.95 -42.64
C ARG A 164 -3.53 2.49 -41.28
N ASP A 165 -2.50 1.65 -41.31
CA ASP A 165 -1.71 1.32 -40.12
C ASP A 165 -1.29 2.62 -39.43
N TYR A 166 -1.54 2.74 -38.12
CA TYR A 166 -1.11 3.92 -37.38
C TYR A 166 0.39 3.79 -37.09
N ARG A 167 1.18 4.73 -37.62
CA ARG A 167 2.65 4.71 -37.54
C ARG A 167 3.13 5.88 -36.70
N MET A 168 4.03 5.61 -35.75
CA MET A 168 4.64 6.63 -34.90
C MET A 168 6.15 6.45 -34.88
N LYS A 169 6.88 7.46 -35.33
CA LYS A 169 8.35 7.49 -35.24
C LYS A 169 8.83 7.96 -33.88
N CYS A 170 9.91 7.35 -33.41
CA CYS A 170 10.52 7.58 -32.10
C CYS A 170 11.99 7.15 -32.09
N SER A 171 12.70 7.42 -31.01
CA SER A 171 14.10 7.05 -30.83
C SER A 171 14.21 5.64 -30.26
N GLY A 172 14.86 4.74 -31.00
CA GLY A 172 15.17 3.39 -30.51
C GLY A 172 16.05 3.42 -29.25
N ALA A 173 17.01 4.36 -29.18
CA ALA A 173 17.88 4.54 -28.01
C ALA A 173 17.09 4.90 -26.74
N VAL A 174 16.15 5.84 -26.83
CA VAL A 174 15.32 6.22 -25.67
C VAL A 174 14.39 5.06 -25.28
N LEU A 175 13.73 4.41 -26.25
CA LEU A 175 12.89 3.24 -25.96
C LEU A 175 13.68 2.12 -25.27
N ALA A 176 14.87 1.79 -25.77
CA ALA A 176 15.74 0.76 -25.21
C ALA A 176 16.29 1.12 -23.83
N ALA A 177 16.53 2.41 -23.57
CA ALA A 177 16.94 2.88 -22.25
C ALA A 177 15.81 2.74 -21.22
N ARG A 178 14.57 3.06 -21.60
CA ARG A 178 13.41 3.10 -20.70
C ARG A 178 12.71 1.76 -20.50
N SER A 179 12.76 0.87 -21.49
CA SER A 179 12.04 -0.41 -21.49
C SER A 179 12.98 -1.56 -21.81
N SER A 180 13.15 -2.48 -20.85
CA SER A 180 13.96 -3.68 -21.09
C SER A 180 13.34 -4.60 -22.15
N TYR A 181 12.01 -4.61 -22.28
CA TYR A 181 11.31 -5.37 -23.30
C TYR A 181 11.61 -4.82 -24.69
N LEU A 182 11.41 -3.51 -24.91
CA LEU A 182 11.68 -2.87 -26.19
C LEU A 182 13.17 -2.91 -26.53
N ARG A 183 14.04 -2.81 -25.52
CA ARG A 183 15.47 -3.02 -25.67
C ARG A 183 15.79 -4.36 -26.30
N SER A 184 15.29 -5.47 -25.75
CA SER A 184 15.55 -6.81 -26.32
C SER A 184 15.01 -6.95 -27.75
N VAL A 185 13.86 -6.34 -28.06
CA VAL A 185 13.30 -6.31 -29.42
C VAL A 185 14.20 -5.54 -30.38
N ILE A 186 14.68 -4.37 -29.96
CA ILE A 186 15.53 -3.49 -30.76
C ILE A 186 16.90 -4.12 -30.98
N GLU A 187 17.55 -4.62 -29.92
CA GLU A 187 18.85 -5.28 -30.00
C GLU A 187 18.80 -6.49 -30.95
N LYS A 188 17.74 -7.30 -30.88
CA LYS A 188 17.54 -8.44 -31.78
C LYS A 188 17.43 -8.01 -33.25
N ARG A 189 16.68 -6.95 -33.55
CA ARG A 189 16.51 -6.45 -34.92
C ARG A 189 17.80 -5.89 -35.49
N ILE A 190 18.55 -5.14 -34.69
CA ILE A 190 19.88 -4.62 -35.06
C ILE A 190 20.82 -5.78 -35.38
N LEU A 191 20.82 -6.84 -34.58
CA LEU A 191 21.64 -8.03 -34.83
C LEU A 191 21.25 -8.76 -36.13
N CYS A 192 19.97 -8.74 -36.51
CA CYS A 192 19.49 -9.33 -37.75
C CYS A 192 19.67 -8.41 -38.99
N GLY A 193 20.10 -7.15 -38.81
CA GLY A 193 20.14 -6.17 -39.90
C GLY A 193 18.75 -5.79 -40.43
N GLU A 194 17.71 -5.92 -39.62
CA GLU A 194 16.34 -5.57 -39.98
C GLU A 194 16.06 -4.09 -39.70
N GLU A 195 15.12 -3.49 -40.45
CA GLU A 195 14.62 -2.17 -40.13
C GLU A 195 13.96 -2.14 -38.73
N LEU A 196 14.13 -1.02 -38.02
CA LEU A 196 13.60 -0.80 -36.68
C LEU A 196 12.08 -0.49 -36.70
N GLU A 197 11.30 -1.31 -37.41
CA GLU A 197 9.84 -1.23 -37.52
C GLU A 197 9.16 -2.24 -36.58
N ILE A 198 8.80 -1.80 -35.37
CA ILE A 198 8.19 -2.66 -34.35
C ILE A 198 6.68 -2.70 -34.56
N VAL A 199 6.16 -3.87 -34.95
CA VAL A 199 4.73 -4.11 -35.11
C VAL A 199 4.07 -4.39 -33.75
N ILE A 200 3.02 -3.65 -33.44
CA ILE A 200 2.25 -3.72 -32.20
C ILE A 200 0.82 -4.10 -32.55
N ASN A 201 0.30 -5.09 -31.82
CA ASN A 201 -1.10 -5.49 -31.93
C ASN A 201 -1.99 -4.51 -31.13
N GLU A 202 -2.96 -3.89 -31.79
CA GLU A 202 -3.89 -2.94 -31.17
C GLU A 202 -4.79 -3.56 -30.09
N HIS A 203 -4.94 -4.88 -30.07
CA HIS A 203 -5.64 -5.57 -28.99
C HIS A 203 -4.86 -5.57 -27.67
N LEU A 204 -3.53 -5.49 -27.72
CA LEU A 204 -2.67 -5.45 -26.53
C LEU A 204 -2.30 -4.01 -26.16
N PHE A 205 -2.02 -3.19 -27.16
CA PHE A 205 -1.67 -1.79 -26.99
C PHE A 205 -2.48 -0.95 -27.98
N PRO A 206 -3.68 -0.51 -27.57
CA PRO A 206 -4.53 0.35 -28.40
C PRO A 206 -3.83 1.64 -28.82
N ARG A 207 -3.96 1.99 -30.11
CA ARG A 207 -3.28 3.17 -30.70
C ARG A 207 -3.62 4.49 -30.00
N MET A 208 -4.78 4.57 -29.35
CA MET A 208 -5.22 5.75 -28.58
C MET A 208 -4.27 6.09 -27.42
N TYR A 209 -3.59 5.09 -26.86
CA TYR A 209 -2.64 5.27 -25.77
C TYR A 209 -1.21 5.52 -26.27
N ALA A 210 -0.94 5.34 -27.57
CA ALA A 210 0.40 5.41 -28.13
C ALA A 210 1.10 6.73 -27.82
N ARG A 211 0.38 7.85 -28.02
CA ARG A 211 0.96 9.17 -27.81
C ARG A 211 1.27 9.46 -26.35
N ILE A 212 0.36 9.12 -25.43
CA ILE A 212 0.55 9.40 -24.01
C ILE A 212 1.66 8.54 -23.39
N ILE A 213 1.80 7.30 -23.84
CA ILE A 213 2.85 6.39 -23.37
C ILE A 213 4.19 6.85 -23.92
N LEU A 214 4.26 7.27 -25.18
CA LEU A 214 5.47 7.85 -25.73
C LEU A 214 5.84 9.13 -24.98
N ASP A 215 4.91 10.06 -24.80
CA ASP A 215 5.13 11.27 -24.01
C ASP A 215 5.68 10.92 -22.60
N ALA A 216 5.13 9.90 -21.93
CA ALA A 216 5.61 9.47 -20.62
C ALA A 216 7.06 8.93 -20.65
N ILE A 217 7.42 8.13 -21.67
CA ILE A 217 8.79 7.63 -21.89
C ILE A 217 9.80 8.78 -22.02
N TYR A 218 9.41 9.90 -22.61
CA TYR A 218 10.28 11.05 -22.85
C TYR A 218 10.24 12.12 -21.77
N THR A 219 9.26 12.08 -20.86
CA THR A 219 9.02 13.20 -19.92
C THR A 219 8.88 12.80 -18.46
N ASP A 220 8.78 11.49 -18.14
CA ASP A 220 8.40 11.01 -16.82
C ASP A 220 7.07 11.63 -16.33
N ARG A 221 6.11 11.82 -17.24
CA ARG A 221 4.79 12.37 -16.90
C ARG A 221 3.69 11.64 -17.62
N LEU A 222 2.69 11.21 -16.86
CA LEU A 222 1.46 10.65 -17.38
C LEU A 222 0.37 11.72 -17.35
N ASP A 223 -0.13 12.11 -18.53
CA ASP A 223 -1.22 13.07 -18.68
C ASP A 223 -2.36 12.44 -19.49
N LEU A 224 -3.38 11.97 -18.76
CA LEU A 224 -4.54 11.32 -19.36
C LEU A 224 -5.44 12.30 -20.14
N ASN A 225 -5.28 13.62 -19.97
CA ASN A 225 -6.07 14.61 -20.71
C ASN A 225 -5.68 14.68 -22.20
N LYS A 226 -4.51 14.13 -22.55
CA LYS A 226 -4.04 14.03 -23.94
C LYS A 226 -4.69 12.88 -24.72
N ILE A 227 -5.51 12.05 -24.05
CA ILE A 227 -6.26 10.98 -24.71
C ILE A 227 -7.38 11.64 -25.53
N PRO A 228 -7.52 11.30 -26.83
CA PRO A 228 -8.57 11.88 -27.66
C PRO A 228 -9.97 11.55 -27.11
N GLU A 229 -10.78 12.59 -26.91
CA GLU A 229 -12.16 12.47 -26.42
C GLU A 229 -12.99 11.57 -27.36
N GLY A 230 -13.71 10.61 -26.80
CA GLY A 230 -14.57 9.67 -27.55
C GLY A 230 -13.87 8.40 -28.05
N CYS A 231 -12.56 8.23 -27.80
CA CYS A 231 -11.87 6.98 -28.08
C CYS A 231 -12.16 6.00 -26.94
N GLN A 232 -13.19 5.17 -27.11
CA GLN A 232 -13.62 4.21 -26.10
C GLN A 232 -13.11 2.82 -26.47
N VAL A 233 -12.41 2.17 -25.54
CA VAL A 233 -12.12 0.74 -25.63
C VAL A 233 -13.47 0.01 -25.60
N SER A 234 -13.68 -0.90 -26.54
CA SER A 234 -14.94 -1.62 -26.77
C SER A 234 -15.35 -2.42 -25.53
N VAL A 235 -16.17 -1.83 -24.66
CA VAL A 235 -16.97 -2.55 -23.66
C VAL A 235 -18.40 -2.17 -23.96
N SER A 236 -19.29 -3.17 -23.95
CA SER A 236 -20.65 -3.11 -24.48
C SER A 236 -21.32 -1.74 -24.31
N SER A 237 -21.92 -1.23 -25.39
CA SER A 237 -22.66 0.05 -25.45
C SER A 237 -23.69 0.23 -24.33
N LEU A 238 -24.14 -0.86 -23.70
CA LEU A 238 -25.04 -0.86 -22.55
C LEU A 238 -24.36 -0.34 -21.26
N SER A 239 -23.10 -0.70 -21.02
CA SER A 239 -22.34 -0.21 -19.84
C SER A 239 -22.04 1.28 -19.93
N GLU A 240 -21.83 1.79 -21.14
CA GLU A 240 -21.63 3.20 -21.44
C GLU A 240 -22.92 4.01 -21.24
N VAL A 241 -24.04 3.53 -21.80
CA VAL A 241 -25.35 4.16 -21.58
C VAL A 241 -25.73 4.14 -20.11
N GLN A 242 -25.38 3.08 -19.36
CA GLN A 242 -25.56 3.04 -17.91
C GLN A 242 -24.65 4.04 -17.19
N ALA A 243 -23.37 4.16 -17.54
CA ALA A 243 -22.45 5.13 -16.93
C ALA A 243 -22.83 6.59 -17.25
N ILE A 244 -23.36 6.86 -18.44
CA ILE A 244 -23.86 8.18 -18.81
C ILE A 244 -25.19 8.48 -18.12
N ALA A 245 -26.12 7.52 -18.07
CA ALA A 245 -27.41 7.66 -17.39
C ALA A 245 -27.28 7.75 -15.86
N SER A 246 -26.23 7.15 -15.27
CA SER A 246 -25.92 7.22 -13.84
C SER A 246 -25.08 8.44 -13.46
N GLY A 247 -24.65 9.27 -14.42
CA GLY A 247 -23.78 10.43 -14.16
C GLY A 247 -22.32 10.08 -13.84
N GLN A 248 -21.89 8.84 -14.10
CA GLN A 248 -20.54 8.31 -13.81
C GLN A 248 -19.47 8.65 -14.86
N ARG A 249 -19.54 9.84 -15.49
CA ARG A 249 -18.47 10.33 -16.40
C ARG A 249 -17.11 10.49 -15.69
N HIS A 250 -17.09 10.53 -14.36
CA HIS A 250 -15.88 10.64 -13.54
C HIS A 250 -15.00 9.37 -13.54
N LEU A 251 -15.48 8.23 -14.05
CA LEU A 251 -14.73 6.96 -14.07
C LEU A 251 -13.85 6.78 -15.33
N ALA A 252 -13.97 7.65 -16.33
CA ALA A 252 -13.16 7.54 -17.55
C ALA A 252 -11.64 7.64 -17.28
N PRO A 253 -11.13 8.57 -16.45
CA PRO A 253 -9.72 8.60 -16.08
C PRO A 253 -9.24 7.33 -15.38
N LEU A 254 -10.09 6.74 -14.52
CA LEU A 254 -9.77 5.50 -13.81
C LEU A 254 -9.58 4.34 -14.79
N ARG A 255 -10.50 4.21 -15.75
CA ARG A 255 -10.42 3.17 -16.77
C ARG A 255 -9.17 3.30 -17.65
N HIS A 256 -8.88 4.52 -18.10
CA HIS A 256 -7.66 4.78 -18.88
C HIS A 256 -6.40 4.49 -18.06
N ALA A 257 -6.38 4.80 -16.76
CA ALA A 257 -5.25 4.48 -15.91
C ALA A 257 -5.01 2.97 -15.79
N ILE A 258 -6.07 2.16 -15.67
CA ILE A 258 -6.00 0.69 -15.65
C ILE A 258 -5.47 0.13 -16.99
N ASP A 259 -5.99 0.62 -18.12
CA ASP A 259 -5.53 0.17 -19.43
C ASP A 259 -4.04 0.51 -19.64
N VAL A 260 -3.63 1.73 -19.30
CA VAL A 260 -2.23 2.18 -19.40
C VAL A 260 -1.35 1.40 -18.42
N PHE A 261 -1.83 1.04 -17.24
CA PHE A 261 -1.10 0.22 -16.27
C PHE A 261 -0.71 -1.14 -16.88
N HIS A 262 -1.64 -1.82 -17.54
CA HIS A 262 -1.35 -3.12 -18.16
C HIS A 262 -0.39 -3.00 -19.35
N ILE A 263 -0.51 -1.93 -20.15
CA ILE A 263 0.45 -1.66 -21.22
C ILE A 263 1.84 -1.37 -20.63
N ALA A 264 1.92 -0.62 -19.53
CA ALA A 264 3.16 -0.30 -18.84
C ALA A 264 3.84 -1.55 -18.24
N GLN A 265 3.06 -2.47 -17.64
CA GLN A 265 3.54 -3.78 -17.23
C GLN A 265 4.08 -4.59 -18.41
N PHE A 266 3.32 -4.67 -19.51
CA PHE A 266 3.73 -5.41 -20.71
C PHE A 266 5.04 -4.87 -21.30
N LEU A 267 5.17 -3.55 -21.39
CA LEU A 267 6.38 -2.89 -21.90
C LEU A 267 7.50 -2.81 -20.85
N ASN A 268 7.28 -3.30 -19.63
CA ASN A 268 8.18 -3.15 -18.48
C ASN A 268 8.67 -1.70 -18.31
N LEU A 269 7.73 -0.80 -18.00
CA LEU A 269 7.95 0.63 -17.75
C LEU A 269 7.64 0.95 -16.27
N PRO A 270 8.57 0.72 -15.31
CA PRO A 270 8.27 0.80 -13.87
C PRO A 270 7.74 2.16 -13.42
N TYR A 271 8.32 3.25 -13.91
CA TYR A 271 7.86 4.60 -13.58
C TYR A 271 6.39 4.82 -13.99
N LEU A 272 6.00 4.34 -15.18
CA LEU A 272 4.65 4.50 -15.68
C LEU A 272 3.64 3.63 -14.91
N ILE A 273 4.05 2.44 -14.48
CA ILE A 273 3.26 1.59 -13.56
C ILE A 273 2.92 2.37 -12.30
N HIS A 274 3.94 2.96 -11.65
CA HIS A 274 3.76 3.76 -10.44
C HIS A 274 2.83 4.97 -10.65
N ALA A 275 3.02 5.69 -11.76
CA ALA A 275 2.17 6.83 -12.09
C ALA A 275 0.69 6.42 -12.28
N CYS A 276 0.44 5.26 -12.90
CA CYS A 276 -0.91 4.72 -13.01
C CYS A 276 -1.48 4.31 -11.64
N GLU A 277 -0.69 3.63 -10.81
CA GLU A 277 -1.11 3.25 -9.45
C GLU A 277 -1.52 4.46 -8.62
N ASP A 278 -0.76 5.56 -8.69
CA ASP A 278 -1.07 6.78 -7.94
C ASP A 278 -2.39 7.41 -8.40
N ILE A 279 -2.65 7.42 -9.71
CA ILE A 279 -3.94 7.88 -10.26
C ILE A 279 -5.08 6.95 -9.81
N ILE A 280 -4.87 5.63 -9.84
CA ILE A 280 -5.88 4.64 -9.44
C ILE A 280 -6.21 4.79 -7.95
N VAL A 281 -5.20 4.88 -7.08
CA VAL A 281 -5.38 5.06 -5.64
C VAL A 281 -6.11 6.36 -5.33
N ALA A 282 -5.81 7.45 -6.04
CA ALA A 282 -6.49 8.73 -5.88
C ALA A 282 -8.00 8.67 -6.27
N GLN A 283 -8.42 7.67 -7.04
CA GLN A 283 -9.81 7.46 -7.46
C GLN A 283 -10.54 6.38 -6.63
N ILE A 284 -9.90 5.83 -5.58
CA ILE A 284 -10.58 4.90 -4.67
C ILE A 284 -11.69 5.64 -3.91
N SER A 285 -12.89 5.10 -3.98
CA SER A 285 -14.09 5.62 -3.35
C SER A 285 -15.00 4.47 -2.90
N ILE A 286 -16.08 4.79 -2.20
CA ILE A 286 -17.05 3.79 -1.76
C ILE A 286 -17.66 3.03 -2.96
N GLU A 287 -17.81 3.68 -4.11
CA GLU A 287 -18.37 3.08 -5.33
C GLU A 287 -17.35 2.23 -6.10
N THR A 288 -16.07 2.61 -6.06
CA THR A 288 -15.01 1.99 -6.88
C THR A 288 -14.19 0.94 -6.14
N VAL A 289 -14.18 0.94 -4.79
CA VAL A 289 -13.33 0.04 -3.99
C VAL A 289 -13.54 -1.44 -4.32
N ARG A 290 -14.77 -1.85 -4.62
CA ARG A 290 -15.10 -3.24 -4.95
C ARG A 290 -14.47 -3.66 -6.28
N SER A 291 -14.73 -2.90 -7.34
CA SER A 291 -14.19 -3.24 -8.66
C SER A 291 -12.67 -3.17 -8.70
N LEU A 292 -12.07 -2.20 -8.00
CA LEU A 292 -10.62 -2.06 -7.89
C LEU A 292 -9.99 -3.17 -7.05
N TRP A 293 -10.63 -3.62 -5.98
CA TRP A 293 -10.18 -4.79 -5.23
C TRP A 293 -10.12 -6.03 -6.12
N ASN A 294 -11.20 -6.31 -6.87
CA ASN A 294 -11.28 -7.48 -7.74
C ASN A 294 -10.18 -7.44 -8.81
N TRP A 295 -10.03 -6.31 -9.50
CA TRP A 295 -8.95 -6.09 -10.46
C TRP A 295 -7.55 -6.24 -9.84
N ALA A 296 -7.33 -5.67 -8.65
CA ALA A 296 -6.04 -5.71 -7.99
C ALA A 296 -5.66 -7.12 -7.51
N CYS A 297 -6.65 -8.00 -7.29
CA CYS A 297 -6.46 -9.40 -6.93
C CYS A 297 -6.26 -10.33 -8.14
N GLU A 298 -6.59 -9.89 -9.36
CA GLU A 298 -6.36 -10.67 -10.58
C GLU A 298 -4.85 -10.86 -10.84
N PRO A 299 -4.45 -11.95 -11.56
CA PRO A 299 -3.07 -12.13 -11.96
C PRO A 299 -2.64 -10.99 -12.89
N GLY A 300 -1.60 -10.26 -12.49
CA GLY A 300 -1.16 -9.02 -13.15
C GLY A 300 -1.81 -7.75 -12.61
N GLY A 301 -2.70 -7.84 -11.62
CA GLY A 301 -3.17 -6.69 -10.85
C GLY A 301 -2.09 -6.05 -9.98
N SER A 302 -2.40 -4.91 -9.36
CA SER A 302 -1.45 -4.20 -8.48
C SER A 302 -1.64 -4.57 -7.01
N ALA A 303 -0.61 -5.20 -6.43
CA ALA A 303 -0.56 -5.45 -4.98
C ALA A 303 -0.56 -4.16 -4.16
N TYR A 304 0.00 -3.07 -4.70
CA TYR A 304 -0.04 -1.74 -4.07
C TYR A 304 -1.48 -1.22 -3.99
N VAL A 305 -2.22 -1.20 -5.11
CA VAL A 305 -3.63 -0.79 -5.13
C VAL A 305 -4.48 -1.67 -4.22
N ARG A 306 -4.22 -2.98 -4.18
CA ARG A 306 -4.90 -3.93 -3.29
C ARG A 306 -4.79 -3.50 -1.82
N ARG A 307 -3.58 -3.16 -1.35
CA ARG A 307 -3.34 -2.67 0.02
C ARG A 307 -4.05 -1.35 0.29
N HIS A 308 -4.05 -0.44 -0.69
CA HIS A 308 -4.79 0.83 -0.58
C HIS A 308 -6.32 0.65 -0.53
N CYS A 309 -6.87 -0.37 -1.20
CA CYS A 309 -8.29 -0.71 -1.07
C CYS A 309 -8.64 -1.14 0.36
N ILE A 310 -7.79 -1.95 1.00
CA ILE A 310 -7.96 -2.36 2.39
C ILE A 310 -7.79 -1.15 3.32
N SER A 311 -6.77 -0.31 3.10
CA SER A 311 -6.52 0.90 3.88
C SER A 311 -7.70 1.89 3.82
N PHE A 312 -8.28 2.08 2.63
CA PHE A 312 -9.50 2.85 2.44
C PHE A 312 -10.67 2.25 3.22
N LEU A 313 -10.89 0.94 3.09
CA LEU A 313 -11.96 0.24 3.81
C LEU A 313 -11.79 0.34 5.34
N ARG A 314 -10.56 0.26 5.87
CA ARG A 314 -10.27 0.46 7.31
C ARG A 314 -10.64 1.87 7.77
N SER A 315 -10.39 2.88 6.95
CA SER A 315 -10.63 4.29 7.28
C SER A 315 -12.11 4.69 7.16
N ASP A 316 -12.78 4.23 6.10
CA ASP A 316 -14.17 4.60 5.76
C ASP A 316 -15.20 3.49 6.08
N PHE A 317 -14.81 2.46 6.85
CA PHE A 317 -15.67 1.30 7.16
C PHE A 317 -17.05 1.72 7.67
N SER A 318 -17.09 2.72 8.57
CA SER A 318 -18.34 3.22 9.17
C SER A 318 -19.33 3.79 8.16
N ARG A 319 -18.86 4.36 7.04
CA ARG A 319 -19.69 4.87 5.94
C ARG A 319 -20.21 3.71 5.08
N ILE A 320 -19.35 2.74 4.80
CA ILE A 320 -19.68 1.55 4.01
C ILE A 320 -20.74 0.70 4.70
N CYS A 321 -20.67 0.54 6.03
CA CYS A 321 -21.68 -0.15 6.85
C CYS A 321 -23.11 0.39 6.63
N SER A 322 -23.23 1.69 6.36
CA SER A 322 -24.50 2.38 6.17
C SER A 322 -24.96 2.39 4.71
N SER A 323 -24.09 2.00 3.78
CA SER A 323 -24.39 1.93 2.34
C SER A 323 -24.97 0.58 1.94
N HIS A 324 -25.68 0.55 0.80
CA HIS A 324 -26.09 -0.69 0.13
C HIS A 324 -24.90 -1.42 -0.50
N LEU A 325 -23.84 -0.69 -0.81
CA LEU A 325 -22.60 -1.20 -1.39
C LEU A 325 -21.85 -2.17 -0.46
N LEU A 326 -22.22 -2.22 0.83
CA LEU A 326 -21.77 -3.26 1.75
C LEU A 326 -21.97 -4.67 1.16
N PHE A 327 -23.13 -4.94 0.58
CA PHE A 327 -23.54 -6.27 0.15
C PHE A 327 -22.78 -6.77 -1.10
N GLU A 328 -22.12 -5.83 -1.76
CA GLU A 328 -21.31 -6.06 -2.94
C GLU A 328 -19.87 -6.49 -2.61
N LEU A 329 -19.42 -6.22 -1.38
CA LEU A 329 -18.07 -6.57 -0.94
C LEU A 329 -17.85 -8.09 -0.90
N GLU A 330 -16.61 -8.46 -1.18
CA GLU A 330 -16.10 -9.82 -1.06
C GLU A 330 -15.75 -10.17 0.39
N GLU A 331 -15.79 -11.47 0.72
CA GLU A 331 -15.50 -11.96 2.07
C GLU A 331 -14.05 -11.68 2.46
N ASP A 332 -13.11 -11.91 1.55
CA ASP A 332 -11.67 -11.73 1.78
C ASP A 332 -11.32 -10.27 2.07
N LEU A 333 -11.93 -9.32 1.34
CA LEU A 333 -11.76 -7.90 1.61
C LEU A 333 -12.27 -7.49 3.01
N LEU A 334 -13.41 -8.05 3.44
CA LEU A 334 -13.91 -7.81 4.81
C LEU A 334 -12.99 -8.43 5.86
N LYS A 335 -12.49 -9.65 5.61
CA LYS A 335 -11.56 -10.37 6.49
C LYS A 335 -10.27 -9.57 6.68
N ASP A 336 -9.64 -9.13 5.60
CA ASP A 336 -8.38 -8.38 5.60
C ASP A 336 -8.51 -7.00 6.25
N CYS A 337 -9.70 -6.39 6.16
CA CYS A 337 -10.02 -5.19 6.91
C CYS A 337 -10.12 -5.49 8.42
N LEU A 338 -10.92 -6.49 8.80
CA LEU A 338 -11.23 -6.81 10.20
C LEU A 338 -10.06 -7.40 10.99
N LEU A 339 -9.04 -7.97 10.31
CA LEU A 339 -7.78 -8.36 10.96
C LEU A 339 -7.02 -7.17 11.57
N SER A 340 -7.21 -5.96 11.04
CA SER A 340 -6.44 -4.78 11.46
C SER A 340 -6.93 -4.13 12.75
N ASP A 341 -6.03 -3.81 13.68
CA ASP A 341 -6.36 -3.02 14.88
C ASP A 341 -6.89 -1.60 14.60
N TYR A 342 -6.77 -1.12 13.36
CA TYR A 342 -6.97 0.29 12.99
C TYR A 342 -8.29 0.58 12.27
N VAL A 343 -9.22 -0.38 12.20
CA VAL A 343 -10.55 -0.17 11.60
C VAL A 343 -11.30 0.94 12.35
N GLN A 344 -11.71 1.99 11.64
CA GLN A 344 -12.41 3.15 12.19
C GLN A 344 -13.93 2.88 12.28
N CYS A 345 -14.31 1.91 13.11
CA CYS A 345 -15.70 1.58 13.40
C CYS A 345 -15.86 0.94 14.78
N ALA A 346 -16.96 1.22 15.47
CA ALA A 346 -17.26 0.58 16.76
C ALA A 346 -17.58 -0.91 16.57
N GLU A 347 -17.14 -1.76 17.51
CA GLU A 347 -17.33 -3.22 17.44
C GLU A 347 -18.80 -3.63 17.29
N VAL A 348 -19.72 -2.91 17.96
CA VAL A 348 -21.15 -3.13 17.81
C VAL A 348 -21.63 -2.98 16.37
N LYS A 349 -21.12 -1.95 15.67
CA LYS A 349 -21.48 -1.65 14.29
C LYS A 349 -20.79 -2.62 13.33
N ILE A 350 -19.58 -3.08 13.65
CA ILE A 350 -18.92 -4.17 12.93
C ILE A 350 -19.77 -5.45 13.00
N LEU A 351 -20.23 -5.84 14.20
CA LEU A 351 -21.09 -7.00 14.40
C LEU A 351 -22.37 -6.93 13.58
N GLU A 352 -23.11 -5.82 13.67
CA GLU A 352 -24.34 -5.61 12.91
C GLU A 352 -24.10 -5.67 11.40
N THR A 353 -22.96 -5.14 10.94
CA THR A 353 -22.58 -5.10 9.54
C THR A 353 -22.24 -6.48 9.00
N VAL A 354 -21.44 -7.26 9.74
CA VAL A 354 -21.10 -8.65 9.38
C VAL A 354 -22.36 -9.51 9.30
N ILE A 355 -23.25 -9.42 10.29
CA ILE A 355 -24.53 -10.14 10.28
C ILE A 355 -25.38 -9.73 9.07
N ARG A 356 -25.52 -8.43 8.80
CA ARG A 356 -26.26 -7.93 7.63
C ARG A 356 -25.69 -8.45 6.31
N TRP A 357 -24.37 -8.44 6.17
CA TRP A 357 -23.69 -8.95 4.98
C TRP A 357 -23.93 -10.46 4.82
N GLY A 358 -23.79 -11.23 5.90
CA GLY A 358 -24.04 -12.67 5.89
C GLY A 358 -25.50 -13.03 5.56
N GLU A 359 -26.47 -12.31 6.13
CA GLU A 359 -27.89 -12.45 5.81
C GLU A 359 -28.14 -12.23 4.31
N HIS A 360 -27.53 -11.19 3.73
CA HIS A 360 -27.67 -10.92 2.31
C HIS A 360 -27.04 -12.01 1.44
N LYS A 361 -25.86 -12.52 1.81
CA LYS A 361 -25.23 -13.65 1.09
C LYS A 361 -26.07 -14.92 1.21
N LEU A 362 -26.69 -15.17 2.36
CA LEU A 362 -27.60 -16.30 2.57
C LEU A 362 -28.82 -16.19 1.67
N VAL A 363 -29.48 -15.02 1.65
CA VAL A 363 -30.63 -14.78 0.77
C VAL A 363 -30.27 -15.01 -0.69
N ARG A 364 -29.12 -14.50 -1.16
CA ARG A 364 -28.63 -14.73 -2.53
C ARG A 364 -28.42 -16.21 -2.84
N ARG A 365 -27.82 -16.99 -1.91
CA ARG A 365 -27.67 -18.44 -2.08
C ARG A 365 -29.02 -19.16 -2.11
N MET A 366 -30.00 -18.70 -1.34
CA MET A 366 -31.36 -19.25 -1.37
C MET A 366 -32.05 -18.90 -2.70
N GLU A 367 -31.84 -17.71 -3.26
CA GLU A 367 -32.39 -17.29 -4.56
C GLU A 367 -31.84 -18.15 -5.71
N GLU A 368 -30.56 -18.49 -5.65
CA GLU A 368 -29.89 -19.35 -6.63
C GLU A 368 -30.38 -20.82 -6.55
N ARG A 369 -30.69 -21.31 -5.35
CA ARG A 369 -31.20 -22.68 -5.15
C ARG A 369 -32.70 -22.81 -5.45
N GLU A 370 -33.49 -21.84 -5.00
CA GLU A 370 -34.96 -21.88 -5.03
C GLU A 370 -35.55 -20.51 -5.43
N PRO A 371 -35.45 -20.11 -6.71
CA PRO A 371 -35.86 -18.78 -7.16
C PRO A 371 -37.35 -18.49 -6.91
N ASN A 372 -38.19 -19.53 -6.87
CA ASN A 372 -39.64 -19.43 -6.71
C ASN A 372 -40.10 -19.16 -5.27
N LEU A 373 -39.24 -19.29 -4.27
CA LEU A 373 -39.55 -18.96 -2.88
C LEU A 373 -39.37 -17.47 -2.57
N ILE A 374 -38.64 -16.75 -3.43
CA ILE A 374 -38.11 -15.41 -3.14
C ILE A 374 -38.57 -14.39 -4.19
N ALA A 375 -38.57 -14.79 -5.47
CA ALA A 375 -39.12 -13.97 -6.54
C ALA A 375 -40.64 -13.98 -6.47
N ASN A 376 -41.24 -12.80 -6.29
CA ASN A 376 -42.68 -12.56 -6.44
C ASN A 376 -43.10 -12.80 -7.91
N THR A 377 -43.14 -14.05 -8.33
CA THR A 377 -43.74 -14.43 -9.61
C THR A 377 -45.25 -14.27 -9.46
N THR A 378 -45.87 -13.61 -10.44
CA THR A 378 -47.27 -13.12 -10.45
C THR A 378 -48.35 -14.20 -10.22
N HIS A 379 -47.97 -15.48 -10.19
CA HIS A 379 -48.87 -16.62 -9.96
C HIS A 379 -48.54 -17.46 -8.71
N SER A 380 -47.56 -17.07 -7.90
CA SER A 380 -47.21 -17.78 -6.66
C SER A 380 -48.06 -17.30 -5.47
N ILE A 381 -48.60 -18.26 -4.70
CA ILE A 381 -49.61 -18.03 -3.65
C ILE A 381 -48.96 -17.49 -2.33
N SER A 382 -47.64 -17.32 -2.27
CA SER A 382 -46.94 -16.73 -1.12
C SER A 382 -46.53 -15.28 -1.40
N ARG A 383 -47.40 -14.32 -1.08
CA ARG A 383 -47.11 -12.87 -1.16
C ARG A 383 -46.30 -12.37 0.04
N LYS A 384 -45.31 -13.11 0.50
CA LYS A 384 -44.54 -12.76 1.69
C LYS A 384 -43.07 -13.00 1.40
N GLY A 385 -42.34 -11.93 1.10
CA GLY A 385 -40.88 -11.99 1.04
C GLY A 385 -40.33 -12.56 2.34
N ILE A 386 -39.22 -13.31 2.24
CA ILE A 386 -38.60 -14.01 3.36
C ILE A 386 -38.28 -13.01 4.47
N ARG A 387 -38.79 -13.26 5.68
CA ARG A 387 -38.49 -12.45 6.86
C ARG A 387 -37.15 -12.87 7.44
N ARG A 388 -36.43 -11.95 8.10
CA ARG A 388 -35.20 -12.25 8.86
C ARG A 388 -35.34 -13.43 9.84
N SER A 389 -36.54 -13.65 10.39
CA SER A 389 -36.87 -14.75 11.30
C SER A 389 -37.02 -16.13 10.63
N GLU A 390 -37.04 -16.19 9.30
CA GLU A 390 -37.21 -17.40 8.50
C GLU A 390 -35.86 -17.90 7.93
N LEU A 391 -34.76 -17.20 8.22
CA LEU A 391 -33.42 -17.57 7.79
C LEU A 391 -32.86 -18.72 8.64
N ASN A 392 -32.17 -19.65 8.01
CA ASN A 392 -31.48 -20.73 8.71
C ASN A 392 -30.21 -20.19 9.39
N ASP A 393 -30.25 -20.09 10.73
CA ASP A 393 -29.15 -19.55 11.51
C ASP A 393 -27.88 -20.43 11.48
N GLU A 394 -28.00 -21.75 11.26
CA GLU A 394 -26.83 -22.63 11.10
C GLU A 394 -26.10 -22.37 9.78
N GLU A 395 -26.84 -22.17 8.69
CA GLU A 395 -26.24 -21.81 7.41
C GLU A 395 -25.63 -20.40 7.45
N LEU A 396 -26.28 -19.47 8.16
CA LEU A 396 -25.71 -18.14 8.40
C LEU A 396 -24.41 -18.22 9.20
N LYS A 397 -24.36 -19.05 10.26
CA LYS A 397 -23.14 -19.28 11.03
C LYS A 397 -22.04 -19.86 10.15
N SER A 398 -22.37 -20.82 9.29
CA SER A 398 -21.44 -21.39 8.30
C SER A 398 -20.85 -20.33 7.35
N ILE A 399 -21.68 -19.44 6.81
CA ILE A 399 -21.24 -18.30 5.96
C ILE A 399 -20.30 -17.36 6.71
N LEU A 400 -20.60 -17.09 7.99
CA LEU A 400 -19.86 -16.11 8.78
C LEU A 400 -18.64 -16.69 9.52
N THR A 401 -18.32 -17.97 9.32
CA THR A 401 -17.27 -18.69 10.08
C THR A 401 -15.92 -17.97 10.09
N ASN A 402 -15.52 -17.37 8.96
CA ASN A 402 -14.23 -16.67 8.84
C ASN A 402 -14.25 -15.23 9.37
N LEU A 403 -15.44 -14.65 9.61
CA LEU A 403 -15.62 -13.26 10.01
C LEU A 403 -15.97 -13.12 11.50
N LEU A 404 -16.76 -14.03 12.07
CA LEU A 404 -17.16 -13.98 13.49
C LEU A 404 -15.99 -13.97 14.47
N PRO A 405 -14.91 -14.77 14.28
CA PRO A 405 -13.76 -14.76 15.18
C PRO A 405 -13.00 -13.43 15.21
N LEU A 406 -13.15 -12.60 14.18
CA LEU A 406 -12.46 -11.30 14.06
C LEU A 406 -13.19 -10.18 14.82
N ILE A 407 -14.41 -10.43 15.30
CA ILE A 407 -15.21 -9.46 16.05
C ILE A 407 -14.79 -9.52 17.51
N ARG A 408 -14.42 -8.37 18.08
CA ARG A 408 -13.88 -8.32 19.45
C ARG A 408 -15.03 -8.08 20.43
N ILE A 409 -15.82 -9.13 20.65
CA ILE A 409 -17.06 -9.09 21.44
C ILE A 409 -16.88 -8.55 22.87
N ASP A 410 -15.69 -8.73 23.46
CA ASP A 410 -15.34 -8.23 24.80
C ASP A 410 -15.30 -6.68 24.87
N TYR A 411 -15.19 -5.99 23.72
CA TYR A 411 -15.13 -4.53 23.62
C TYR A 411 -16.38 -3.91 22.99
N ILE A 412 -17.50 -4.62 22.98
CA ILE A 412 -18.79 -4.05 22.58
C ILE A 412 -19.35 -3.20 23.73
N LEU A 413 -19.55 -1.91 23.47
CA LEU A 413 -20.16 -0.96 24.40
C LEU A 413 -21.56 -0.53 23.94
N PRO A 414 -22.54 -0.41 24.85
CA PRO A 414 -22.50 -0.87 26.23
C PRO A 414 -22.39 -2.40 26.34
N PRO A 415 -21.86 -2.90 27.47
CA PRO A 415 -22.01 -4.31 27.84
C PRO A 415 -23.51 -4.68 27.73
N PHE A 416 -23.85 -5.85 27.20
CA PHE A 416 -25.24 -6.28 26.94
C PHE A 416 -25.99 -5.54 25.83
N HIS A 417 -25.30 -4.95 24.85
CA HIS A 417 -25.98 -4.35 23.70
C HIS A 417 -26.96 -5.34 23.04
N GLN A 418 -28.13 -4.83 22.64
CA GLN A 418 -29.22 -5.64 22.07
C GLN A 418 -28.79 -6.51 20.89
N SER A 419 -27.88 -6.01 20.05
CA SER A 419 -27.37 -6.70 18.86
C SER A 419 -26.51 -7.91 19.21
N LEU A 420 -25.72 -7.81 20.28
CA LEU A 420 -24.94 -8.94 20.79
C LEU A 420 -25.85 -10.02 21.39
N ASN A 421 -26.84 -9.60 22.19
CA ASN A 421 -27.84 -10.52 22.74
C ASN A 421 -28.67 -11.22 21.65
N ALA A 422 -29.01 -10.51 20.58
CA ALA A 422 -29.70 -11.09 19.42
C ALA A 422 -28.82 -12.14 18.72
N ALA A 423 -27.52 -11.89 18.53
CA ALA A 423 -26.60 -12.84 17.94
C ALA A 423 -26.47 -14.14 18.77
N TYR A 424 -26.42 -14.04 20.11
CA TYR A 424 -26.44 -15.21 20.99
C TYR A 424 -27.77 -15.98 20.94
N LYS A 425 -28.91 -15.28 20.85
CA LYS A 425 -30.22 -15.93 20.73
C LYS A 425 -30.34 -16.74 19.45
N ARG A 426 -29.74 -16.24 18.35
CA ARG A 426 -29.65 -16.90 17.04
C ARG A 426 -28.59 -18.01 16.96
N GLY A 427 -27.82 -18.26 18.02
CA GLY A 427 -26.79 -19.31 18.01
C GLY A 427 -25.55 -19.01 17.17
N LEU A 428 -25.37 -17.76 16.71
CA LEU A 428 -24.18 -17.34 15.94
C LEU A 428 -22.91 -17.43 16.77
N PHE A 429 -23.03 -17.13 18.07
CA PHE A 429 -21.98 -17.32 19.06
C PHE A 429 -22.38 -18.41 20.04
N ASP A 430 -21.41 -19.20 20.49
CA ASP A 430 -21.66 -20.28 21.43
C ASP A 430 -22.07 -19.71 22.80
N LYS A 431 -23.16 -20.25 23.36
CA LYS A 431 -23.78 -19.76 24.60
C LYS A 431 -22.94 -20.04 25.85
N SER A 432 -21.98 -20.97 25.77
CA SER A 432 -21.07 -21.36 26.86
C SER A 432 -19.62 -20.99 26.52
N PRO A 433 -19.27 -19.70 26.55
CA PRO A 433 -17.95 -19.25 26.12
C PRO A 433 -17.01 -19.21 27.36
N HIS A 434 -17.31 -19.94 28.44
CA HIS A 434 -16.55 -19.84 29.70
C HIS A 434 -15.27 -20.64 29.69
N MET A 435 -14.99 -21.44 28.67
CA MET A 435 -13.78 -22.26 28.61
C MET A 435 -13.24 -22.31 27.19
N ASP A 436 -11.98 -21.90 27.03
CA ASP A 436 -11.20 -22.24 25.83
C ASP A 436 -10.93 -23.77 25.77
N LEU A 437 -10.51 -24.27 24.61
CA LEU A 437 -9.88 -25.57 24.43
C LEU A 437 -8.68 -25.78 25.37
N LEU A 438 -8.03 -24.68 25.81
CA LEU A 438 -6.96 -24.67 26.81
C LEU A 438 -7.44 -24.72 28.27
N GLY A 439 -8.75 -24.84 28.50
CA GLY A 439 -9.28 -24.86 29.85
C GLY A 439 -9.24 -23.48 30.55
N GLN A 440 -9.06 -22.39 29.81
CA GLN A 440 -8.98 -21.05 30.38
C GLN A 440 -10.39 -20.48 30.59
N ARG A 441 -10.68 -20.02 31.83
CA ARG A 441 -12.00 -19.48 32.15
C ARG A 441 -12.13 -18.01 31.80
N TYR A 442 -13.02 -17.68 30.88
CA TYR A 442 -13.35 -16.29 30.54
C TYR A 442 -14.52 -15.82 31.42
N PRO A 443 -14.35 -14.72 32.18
CA PRO A 443 -15.44 -14.13 32.93
C PRO A 443 -16.62 -13.85 31.99
N ASP A 444 -17.84 -14.25 32.39
CA ASP A 444 -19.02 -13.77 31.70
C ASP A 444 -19.19 -12.30 32.08
N SER A 445 -19.21 -11.39 31.11
CA SER A 445 -19.68 -10.02 31.36
C SER A 445 -21.14 -10.01 31.83
N ARG A 446 -21.87 -11.13 31.69
CA ARG A 446 -23.21 -11.38 32.25
C ARG A 446 -23.22 -11.98 33.66
N SER A 447 -22.06 -12.27 34.25
CA SER A 447 -21.98 -12.69 35.64
C SER A 447 -22.18 -11.48 36.54
N PRO A 448 -23.08 -11.52 37.55
CA PRO A 448 -23.24 -10.43 38.51
C PRO A 448 -21.96 -10.14 39.32
N ASP A 449 -21.00 -11.08 39.32
CA ASP A 449 -19.77 -11.01 40.11
C ASP A 449 -18.60 -10.30 39.38
N VAL A 450 -18.78 -9.93 38.10
CA VAL A 450 -17.70 -9.39 37.25
C VAL A 450 -18.10 -7.99 36.81
N ASN A 451 -17.24 -7.00 37.06
CA ASN A 451 -17.42 -5.66 36.50
C ASN A 451 -17.45 -5.77 34.97
N PRO A 452 -18.53 -5.34 34.29
CA PRO A 452 -18.64 -5.50 32.85
C PRO A 452 -17.57 -4.70 32.06
N ASP A 453 -16.95 -3.71 32.70
CA ASP A 453 -15.84 -2.92 32.16
C ASP A 453 -14.46 -3.52 32.49
N ALA A 454 -14.39 -4.65 33.19
CA ALA A 454 -13.13 -5.26 33.58
C ALA A 454 -12.24 -5.59 32.37
N HIS A 455 -12.80 -5.98 31.23
CA HIS A 455 -12.00 -6.23 30.01
C HIS A 455 -11.30 -4.97 29.45
N TRP A 456 -11.81 -3.77 29.77
CA TRP A 456 -11.23 -2.50 29.35
C TRP A 456 -10.13 -1.99 30.28
N PHE A 457 -10.22 -2.30 31.58
CA PHE A 457 -9.37 -1.68 32.61
C PHE A 457 -8.59 -2.66 33.48
N ASP A 458 -8.99 -3.93 33.50
CA ASP A 458 -8.36 -5.01 34.27
C ASP A 458 -7.67 -6.00 33.32
N HIS A 459 -6.35 -5.94 33.28
CA HIS A 459 -5.52 -6.82 32.46
C HIS A 459 -5.28 -8.19 33.10
N SER A 460 -5.73 -8.42 34.34
CA SER A 460 -5.73 -9.75 34.96
C SER A 460 -6.85 -10.65 34.43
N VAL A 461 -7.86 -10.05 33.80
CA VAL A 461 -8.97 -10.76 33.19
C VAL A 461 -8.53 -11.40 31.86
N PRO A 462 -8.68 -12.73 31.69
CA PRO A 462 -8.43 -13.40 30.43
C PRO A 462 -9.26 -12.80 29.29
N ARG A 463 -8.63 -12.59 28.12
CA ARG A 463 -9.25 -12.01 26.93
C ARG A 463 -9.51 -13.08 25.90
N ARG A 464 -10.68 -13.07 25.26
CA ARG A 464 -11.03 -14.04 24.21
C ARG A 464 -10.28 -13.78 22.91
N HIS A 465 -10.02 -12.52 22.66
CA HIS A 465 -9.29 -12.06 21.49
C HIS A 465 -7.86 -11.70 21.92
N ALA A 466 -6.87 -12.25 21.21
CA ALA A 466 -5.46 -12.00 21.49
C ALA A 466 -5.12 -10.50 21.36
N ALA A 467 -5.76 -9.79 20.44
CA ALA A 467 -5.62 -8.33 20.32
C ALA A 467 -6.54 -7.55 21.29
N GLY A 468 -6.05 -6.40 21.78
CA GLY A 468 -6.77 -5.41 22.59
C GLY A 468 -7.95 -4.73 21.88
N PRO A 469 -8.53 -3.65 22.45
CA PRO A 469 -9.55 -2.85 21.77
C PRO A 469 -8.98 -2.20 20.49
N ARG A 470 -9.82 -2.00 19.47
CA ARG A 470 -9.40 -1.29 18.24
C ARG A 470 -9.05 0.17 18.52
N LEU A 471 -8.10 0.68 17.76
CA LEU A 471 -7.63 2.06 17.89
C LEU A 471 -8.55 3.04 17.14
N LEU A 472 -9.54 3.58 17.84
CA LEU A 472 -10.47 4.57 17.31
C LEU A 472 -9.95 6.00 17.49
N LEU A 473 -9.71 6.69 16.37
CA LEU A 473 -9.20 8.07 16.35
C LEU A 473 -10.05 9.06 17.16
N PRO A 474 -11.40 9.06 17.06
CA PRO A 474 -12.21 9.99 17.82
C PRO A 474 -12.00 9.85 19.34
N TYR A 475 -11.80 8.62 19.82
CA TYR A 475 -11.57 8.36 21.24
C TYR A 475 -10.21 8.86 21.69
N ILE A 476 -9.16 8.62 20.92
CA ILE A 476 -7.81 9.12 21.22
C ILE A 476 -7.81 10.65 21.29
N ILE A 477 -8.45 11.31 20.32
CA ILE A 477 -8.53 12.78 20.27
C ILE A 477 -9.23 13.30 21.52
N GLU A 478 -10.31 12.64 21.95
CA GLU A 478 -11.06 13.06 23.14
C GLU A 478 -10.30 12.81 24.44
N VAL A 479 -9.64 11.65 24.56
CA VAL A 479 -8.79 11.35 25.72
C VAL A 479 -7.61 12.33 25.80
N GLN A 480 -6.96 12.63 24.68
CA GLN A 480 -5.90 13.65 24.63
C GLN A 480 -6.41 15.04 25.05
N LYS A 481 -7.61 15.45 24.60
CA LYS A 481 -8.24 16.70 25.06
C LYS A 481 -8.50 16.68 26.56
N ARG A 482 -9.02 15.58 27.10
CA ARG A 482 -9.29 15.43 28.53
C ARG A 482 -8.02 15.47 29.36
N LEU A 483 -6.99 14.75 28.93
CA LEU A 483 -5.68 14.73 29.58
C LEU A 483 -5.03 16.11 29.57
N ARG A 484 -5.08 16.83 28.43
CA ARG A 484 -4.63 18.24 28.36
C ARG A 484 -5.39 19.18 29.31
N ARG A 485 -6.69 18.94 29.56
CA ARG A 485 -7.47 19.72 30.53
C ARG A 485 -7.07 19.41 31.97
N LEU A 486 -6.85 18.14 32.28
CA LEU A 486 -6.40 17.70 33.62
C LEU A 486 -4.99 18.21 33.93
N CYS A 487 -4.07 18.11 32.97
CA CYS A 487 -2.69 18.60 33.11
C CYS A 487 -2.54 20.12 33.18
N ARG A 488 -3.57 20.90 32.82
CA ARG A 488 -3.56 22.37 33.00
C ARG A 488 -3.86 22.79 34.44
N ASN A 489 -4.36 21.87 35.27
CA ASN A 489 -4.85 22.18 36.61
C ASN A 489 -3.92 21.70 37.74
N GLU A 490 -2.79 21.05 37.45
CA GLU A 490 -1.81 20.62 38.47
C GLU A 490 -0.36 20.87 38.04
N GLU A 491 0.44 21.43 38.95
CA GLU A 491 1.90 21.64 38.84
C GLU A 491 2.74 20.33 38.86
N ASN A 492 2.10 19.15 38.79
CA ASN A 492 2.73 17.84 38.96
C ASN A 492 2.85 17.01 37.66
N VAL A 493 3.23 17.64 36.54
CA VAL A 493 3.45 16.91 35.25
C VAL A 493 4.95 16.75 34.93
N SER A 494 5.79 16.74 35.96
CA SER A 494 7.21 16.37 35.84
C SER A 494 7.40 14.87 35.56
N CYS A 495 6.43 14.01 35.92
CA CYS A 495 6.57 12.55 35.79
C CYS A 495 6.38 12.03 34.34
N ILE A 496 5.53 12.67 33.52
CA ILE A 496 5.22 12.17 32.16
C ILE A 496 6.30 12.57 31.14
N ARG A 497 7.08 13.60 31.42
CA ARG A 497 8.12 14.13 30.51
C ARG A 497 9.54 13.73 30.89
N GLN A 498 9.73 13.09 32.05
CA GLN A 498 11.06 12.76 32.62
C GLN A 498 11.36 11.25 32.73
N GLN A 499 10.67 10.37 32.02
CA GLN A 499 11.37 9.18 31.52
C GLN A 499 12.18 9.58 30.29
N LYS A 500 13.21 10.41 30.52
CA LYS A 500 14.44 10.29 29.75
C LYS A 500 14.89 8.87 30.04
N VAL A 501 14.60 7.96 29.12
CA VAL A 501 15.26 6.66 29.05
C VAL A 501 16.74 6.98 29.14
N SER A 502 17.34 6.64 30.28
CA SER A 502 18.77 6.57 30.43
C SER A 502 19.31 5.81 29.23
N SER A 503 20.27 6.41 28.55
CA SER A 503 21.02 5.86 27.44
C SER A 503 21.20 4.33 27.50
N ALA A 504 20.89 3.68 26.37
CA ALA A 504 21.28 2.32 25.97
C ALA A 504 20.45 1.14 26.53
N ASP A 505 19.18 1.04 26.13
CA ASP A 505 18.68 -0.26 25.67
C ASP A 505 18.74 -0.22 24.13
N GLU A 506 19.87 -0.66 23.56
CA GLU A 506 19.97 -0.83 22.11
C GLU A 506 19.11 -2.04 21.71
N LEU A 507 17.97 -1.77 21.07
CA LEU A 507 17.19 -2.81 20.42
C LEU A 507 18.05 -3.41 19.30
N GLN A 508 18.46 -4.67 19.46
CA GLN A 508 19.17 -5.39 18.40
C GLN A 508 18.15 -6.15 17.55
N LEU A 509 18.12 -5.84 16.26
CA LEU A 509 17.27 -6.49 15.27
C LEU A 509 18.11 -7.52 14.49
N PHE A 510 17.58 -8.73 14.34
CA PHE A 510 18.20 -9.81 13.60
C PHE A 510 17.32 -10.19 12.42
N VAL A 511 17.91 -10.18 11.22
CA VAL A 511 17.24 -10.55 9.97
C VAL A 511 17.56 -12.02 9.65
N ASN A 512 16.55 -12.87 9.75
CA ASN A 512 16.62 -14.29 9.43
C ASN A 512 16.12 -14.52 8.00
N ASN A 513 16.96 -15.14 7.17
CA ASN A 513 16.58 -15.55 5.83
C ASN A 513 15.90 -16.92 5.86
N LEU A 514 14.59 -16.95 5.60
CA LEU A 514 13.80 -18.19 5.57
C LEU A 514 13.95 -18.94 4.23
N SER A 515 14.39 -18.25 3.18
CA SER A 515 14.54 -18.77 1.81
C SER A 515 15.95 -18.53 1.25
N PRO A 516 16.99 -19.19 1.81
CA PRO A 516 18.39 -18.98 1.41
C PRO A 516 18.70 -19.39 -0.03
N GLU A 517 17.85 -20.21 -0.65
CA GLU A 517 18.00 -20.64 -2.04
C GLU A 517 17.66 -19.53 -3.05
N ILE A 518 16.77 -18.60 -2.66
CA ILE A 518 16.26 -17.53 -3.53
C ILE A 518 16.99 -16.22 -3.22
N ILE A 519 17.30 -15.97 -1.95
CA ILE A 519 17.85 -14.69 -1.51
C ILE A 519 19.35 -14.80 -1.24
N SER A 520 20.12 -14.08 -2.06
CA SER A 520 21.56 -13.93 -1.91
C SER A 520 21.96 -13.21 -0.62
N GLU A 521 23.17 -13.49 -0.11
CA GLU A 521 23.70 -12.86 1.10
C GLU A 521 23.88 -11.33 0.95
N SER A 522 24.20 -10.84 -0.25
CA SER A 522 24.29 -9.41 -0.52
C SER A 522 22.95 -8.69 -0.40
N LEU A 523 21.85 -9.36 -0.79
CA LEU A 523 20.50 -8.82 -0.62
C LEU A 523 20.07 -8.87 0.86
N ARG A 524 20.44 -9.93 1.61
CA ARG A 524 20.22 -10.01 3.06
C ARG A 524 20.88 -8.85 3.80
N LEU A 525 22.14 -8.52 3.47
CA LEU A 525 22.86 -7.40 4.08
C LEU A 525 22.19 -6.05 3.78
N LYS A 526 21.69 -5.86 2.56
CA LYS A 526 20.91 -4.65 2.21
C LYS A 526 19.61 -4.54 3.01
N VAL A 527 18.92 -5.66 3.21
CA VAL A 527 17.72 -5.72 4.06
C VAL A 527 18.09 -5.34 5.50
N GLU A 528 19.17 -5.91 6.04
CA GLU A 528 19.66 -5.64 7.40
C GLU A 528 20.05 -4.16 7.61
N GLU A 529 20.77 -3.58 6.67
CA GLU A 529 21.09 -2.14 6.65
C GLU A 529 19.82 -1.30 6.68
N ARG A 530 18.87 -1.58 5.77
CA ARG A 530 17.63 -0.80 5.65
C ARG A 530 16.69 -0.97 6.85
N VAL A 531 16.62 -2.15 7.44
CA VAL A 531 15.85 -2.41 8.67
C VAL A 531 16.43 -1.59 9.83
N ASN A 532 17.75 -1.54 9.98
CA ASN A 532 18.41 -0.77 11.03
C ASN A 532 18.23 0.75 10.82
N GLU A 533 18.26 1.24 9.58
CA GLU A 533 17.92 2.63 9.27
C GLU A 533 16.49 2.99 9.71
N LEU A 534 15.51 2.17 9.32
CA LEU A 534 14.10 2.41 9.68
C LEU A 534 13.85 2.26 11.18
N ALA A 535 14.57 1.37 11.85
CA ALA A 535 14.52 1.19 13.31
C ALA A 535 15.13 2.38 14.07
N GLY A 536 16.10 3.08 13.46
CA GLY A 536 16.68 4.30 14.00
C GLY A 536 15.72 5.50 14.08
N ASN A 537 14.59 5.44 13.36
CA ASN A 537 13.58 6.49 13.33
C ASN A 537 12.91 6.71 14.69
N ASP A 538 12.42 7.94 14.90
CA ASP A 538 11.73 8.33 16.13
C ASP A 538 10.43 7.56 16.39
N LEU A 539 9.83 6.94 15.37
CA LEU A 539 8.62 6.14 15.50
C LEU A 539 8.83 4.88 16.34
N LEU A 540 9.90 4.11 16.08
CA LEU A 540 10.19 2.91 16.87
C LEU A 540 10.56 3.27 18.31
N LYS A 541 11.28 4.39 18.50
CA LYS A 541 11.55 4.93 19.84
C LYS A 541 10.25 5.24 20.58
N LYS A 542 9.31 5.95 19.95
CA LYS A 542 7.98 6.25 20.54
C LYS A 542 7.20 4.99 20.90
N VAL A 543 7.25 3.95 20.06
CA VAL A 543 6.61 2.65 20.32
C VAL A 543 7.24 1.97 21.53
N SER A 544 8.57 1.93 21.59
CA SER A 544 9.31 1.29 22.68
C SER A 544 9.10 1.96 24.04
N CYS A 545 8.79 3.26 24.08
CA CYS A 545 8.58 4.00 25.33
C CYS A 545 7.41 3.48 26.19
N CYS A 546 6.44 2.76 25.61
CA CYS A 546 5.31 2.24 26.39
C CYS A 546 5.57 0.86 27.02
N GLY A 547 6.66 0.17 26.63
CA GLY A 547 7.00 -1.17 27.14
C GLY A 547 6.04 -2.30 26.75
N CYS A 548 5.09 -2.06 25.84
CA CYS A 548 4.16 -3.08 25.34
C CYS A 548 4.84 -3.96 24.28
N SER A 549 5.02 -5.26 24.58
CA SER A 549 5.67 -6.21 23.67
C SER A 549 4.89 -6.38 22.37
N TYR A 550 3.56 -6.38 22.44
CA TYR A 550 2.71 -6.51 21.25
C TYR A 550 2.88 -5.35 20.26
N HIS A 551 2.93 -4.11 20.75
CA HIS A 551 3.16 -2.95 19.87
C HIS A 551 4.56 -2.97 19.27
N LEU A 552 5.56 -3.42 20.04
CA LEU A 552 6.92 -3.57 19.54
C LEU A 552 7.01 -4.63 18.43
N GLU A 553 6.42 -5.81 18.65
CA GLU A 553 6.35 -6.89 17.65
C GLU A 553 5.65 -6.43 16.36
N LEU A 554 4.50 -5.76 16.49
CA LEU A 554 3.80 -5.21 15.34
C LEU A 554 4.62 -4.15 14.62
N ALA A 555 5.29 -3.24 15.34
CA ALA A 555 6.17 -2.23 14.74
C ALA A 555 7.30 -2.87 13.93
N ILE A 556 7.96 -3.90 14.48
CA ILE A 556 9.01 -4.64 13.78
C ILE A 556 8.45 -5.34 12.55
N GLN A 557 7.26 -5.95 12.65
CA GLN A 557 6.58 -6.54 11.50
C GLN A 557 6.28 -5.50 10.41
N GLN A 558 5.84 -4.28 10.77
CA GLN A 558 5.60 -3.22 9.78
C GLN A 558 6.91 -2.73 9.14
N ILE A 559 8.00 -2.59 9.92
CA ILE A 559 9.32 -2.27 9.37
C ILE A 559 9.77 -3.35 8.39
N ARG A 560 9.63 -4.63 8.76
CA ARG A 560 9.94 -5.77 7.89
C ARG A 560 9.19 -5.67 6.56
N LEU A 561 7.86 -5.53 6.61
CA LEU A 561 7.03 -5.43 5.40
C LEU A 561 7.43 -4.23 4.54
N CYS A 562 7.71 -3.08 5.16
CA CYS A 562 8.18 -1.89 4.45
C CYS A 562 9.46 -2.17 3.64
N VAL A 563 10.49 -2.74 4.28
CA VAL A 563 11.77 -3.04 3.62
C VAL A 563 11.63 -4.08 2.52
N LEU A 564 10.89 -5.17 2.76
CA LEU A 564 10.70 -6.21 1.74
C LEU A 564 10.00 -5.66 0.50
N ARG A 565 8.98 -4.83 0.68
CA ARG A 565 8.25 -4.19 -0.42
C ARG A 565 9.08 -3.14 -1.17
N GLU A 566 9.90 -2.35 -0.48
CA GLU A 566 10.86 -1.43 -1.11
C GLU A 566 11.90 -2.16 -1.99
N LEU A 567 12.25 -3.40 -1.62
CA LEU A 567 13.23 -4.22 -2.33
C LEU A 567 12.63 -5.23 -3.30
N ASN A 568 11.30 -5.23 -3.47
CA ASN A 568 10.56 -6.18 -4.31
C ASN A 568 10.78 -7.66 -3.92
N ILE A 569 10.81 -7.94 -2.62
CA ILE A 569 10.94 -9.28 -2.04
C ILE A 569 9.57 -9.73 -1.52
N ASP A 570 9.27 -11.02 -1.64
CA ASP A 570 8.02 -11.59 -1.11
C ASP A 570 7.94 -11.48 0.42
N ASP A 571 6.73 -11.21 0.94
CA ASP A 571 6.46 -10.92 2.35
C ASP A 571 6.85 -12.09 3.30
N ASP A 572 6.91 -13.34 2.78
CA ASP A 572 7.16 -14.56 3.55
C ASP A 572 8.63 -15.04 3.52
N CYS A 573 9.51 -14.39 2.75
CA CYS A 573 10.88 -14.89 2.57
C CYS A 573 11.85 -14.57 3.73
N MET A 574 11.51 -13.60 4.58
CA MET A 574 12.41 -13.07 5.60
C MET A 574 11.66 -12.83 6.91
N GLU A 575 12.32 -13.07 8.03
CA GLU A 575 11.82 -12.77 9.37
C GLU A 575 12.76 -11.76 10.06
N VAL A 576 12.19 -10.82 10.80
CA VAL A 576 12.95 -9.88 11.63
C VAL A 576 12.56 -10.12 13.08
N THR A 577 13.55 -10.48 13.89
CA THR A 577 13.38 -10.71 15.33
C THR A 577 14.08 -9.62 16.11
N CYS A 578 13.58 -9.30 17.29
CA CYS A 578 14.20 -8.30 18.17
C CYS A 578 14.57 -8.93 19.50
N ILE A 579 15.79 -8.65 19.96
CA ILE A 579 16.23 -8.97 21.31
C ILE A 579 16.34 -7.67 22.09
N CYS A 580 15.59 -7.59 23.19
CA CYS A 580 15.71 -6.51 24.16
C CYS A 580 16.58 -6.98 25.33
N SER A 581 17.61 -6.20 25.70
CA SER A 581 18.55 -6.49 26.78
C SER A 581 17.91 -6.71 28.16
N SER A 582 16.62 -6.35 28.33
CA SER A 582 15.92 -6.38 29.61
C SER A 582 15.08 -7.64 29.91
N THR A 583 15.05 -8.66 29.03
CA THR A 583 14.23 -9.88 29.26
C THR A 583 15.03 -11.19 29.26
N LYS A 584 15.67 -11.50 30.39
CA LYS A 584 15.73 -12.91 30.83
C LYS A 584 14.36 -13.27 31.42
N ARG A 585 13.44 -13.83 30.64
CA ARG A 585 12.27 -14.57 31.18
C ARG A 585 11.58 -15.46 30.13
N ASN A 586 11.76 -16.76 30.35
CA ASN A 586 10.82 -17.88 30.21
C ASN A 586 9.79 -17.86 29.07
N LEU A 587 9.92 -18.89 28.21
CA LEU A 587 8.86 -19.45 27.37
C LEU A 587 7.53 -19.59 28.14
N LEU A 588 6.63 -18.64 27.96
CA LEU A 588 5.21 -18.76 28.30
C LEU A 588 4.40 -18.20 27.11
N PRO A 589 3.20 -18.75 26.82
CA PRO A 589 2.47 -18.43 25.59
C PRO A 589 2.13 -16.94 25.49
N HIS A 590 2.12 -16.44 24.25
CA HIS A 590 1.87 -15.06 23.85
C HIS A 590 0.52 -14.53 24.37
N TYR A 591 0.55 -13.86 25.52
CA TYR A 591 -0.56 -13.03 26.00
C TYR A 591 -0.25 -11.57 25.67
N TYR A 592 -1.25 -10.84 25.17
CA TYR A 592 -1.22 -9.38 25.07
C TYR A 592 -1.01 -8.78 26.46
N CYS A 593 0.23 -8.42 26.76
CA CYS A 593 0.61 -7.75 27.99
C CYS A 593 0.78 -6.27 27.67
N SER A 594 -0.27 -5.48 27.90
CA SER A 594 -0.27 -4.02 27.78
C SER A 594 0.45 -3.33 28.94
N GLN A 595 1.03 -4.07 29.89
CA GLN A 595 1.84 -3.45 30.93
C GLN A 595 3.23 -3.10 30.38
N PRO A 596 3.74 -1.87 30.62
CA PRO A 596 5.18 -1.70 30.64
C PRO A 596 5.73 -2.70 31.65
N THR A 597 6.74 -3.48 31.25
CA THR A 597 7.46 -4.33 32.20
C THR A 597 8.12 -3.40 33.21
N ILE A 598 7.46 -3.12 34.34
CA ILE A 598 8.12 -2.50 35.47
C ILE A 598 9.10 -3.57 35.95
N ALA A 599 10.36 -3.42 35.54
CA ALA A 599 11.46 -4.07 36.23
C ALA A 599 11.42 -3.54 37.66
N VAL A 600 10.70 -4.26 38.53
CA VAL A 600 10.83 -4.09 39.97
C VAL A 600 12.24 -4.57 40.27
N ALA A 601 13.19 -3.63 40.25
CA ALA A 601 14.46 -3.78 40.92
C ALA A 601 14.14 -4.02 42.39
N ARG A 602 14.11 -5.29 42.80
CA ARG A 602 14.23 -5.68 44.20
C ARG A 602 15.69 -5.44 44.57
N ASP A 603 16.05 -4.19 44.75
CA ASP A 603 17.24 -3.84 45.51
C ASP A 603 16.83 -3.46 46.92
N ALA A 604 17.36 -4.25 47.85
CA ALA A 604 17.15 -4.13 49.26
C ALA A 604 17.69 -2.80 49.79
N VAL A 605 16.82 -1.88 50.15
CA VAL A 605 17.06 -0.89 51.20
C VAL A 605 15.75 -0.70 51.95
N GLY A 606 15.73 -1.12 53.22
CA GLY A 606 14.57 -0.99 54.09
C GLY A 606 14.25 0.47 54.38
N ILE A 607 13.02 0.87 54.09
CA ILE A 607 12.35 2.01 54.72
C ILE A 607 10.91 1.57 54.97
N ASP A 608 10.58 1.40 56.25
CA ASP A 608 9.23 1.20 56.76
C ASP A 608 8.34 2.38 56.40
N ILE A 609 7.27 2.13 55.64
CA ILE A 609 6.05 2.94 55.70
C ILE A 609 4.85 1.98 55.73
N SER A 610 4.39 1.72 56.95
CA SER A 610 3.16 1.01 57.27
C SER A 610 1.92 1.77 56.76
N PRO A 611 0.98 1.14 56.04
CA PRO A 611 -0.39 1.64 55.95
C PRO A 611 -1.13 1.28 57.25
N SER A 612 -1.58 2.30 57.98
CA SER A 612 -2.32 2.18 59.23
C SER A 612 -3.62 1.39 59.07
N SER A 613 -3.71 0.27 59.78
CA SER A 613 -4.93 -0.45 60.11
C SER A 613 -5.50 0.02 61.44
N THR A 614 -6.79 0.38 61.49
CA THR A 614 -7.71 0.22 62.64
C THR A 614 -9.12 0.56 62.14
N ALA A 615 -10.20 -0.16 62.41
CA ALA A 615 -10.42 -1.22 63.38
C ALA A 615 -11.54 -2.17 62.93
N LEU A 616 -11.38 -3.44 63.30
CA LEU A 616 -12.39 -4.48 63.40
C LEU A 616 -13.44 -4.17 64.48
N SER A 617 -14.62 -4.78 64.34
CA SER A 617 -15.23 -5.61 65.39
C SER A 617 -16.26 -6.54 64.71
N ASP A 618 -15.90 -7.81 64.48
CA ASP A 618 -16.17 -8.96 65.35
C ASP A 618 -17.66 -9.32 65.45
N TYR A 619 -18.05 -10.47 64.89
CA TYR A 619 -18.31 -11.67 65.71
C TYR A 619 -18.55 -12.89 64.82
N ASP A 620 -17.92 -13.99 65.19
CA ASP A 620 -17.96 -15.29 64.54
C ASP A 620 -18.86 -16.26 65.35
N ASN A 621 -19.56 -17.15 64.62
CA ASN A 621 -20.16 -18.43 65.00
C ASN A 621 -21.21 -18.55 66.14
N HIS A 622 -22.41 -19.06 65.79
CA HIS A 622 -22.97 -20.31 66.35
C HIS A 622 -24.19 -20.85 65.57
N GLU A 623 -24.32 -22.17 65.62
CA GLU A 623 -25.32 -23.05 65.01
C GLU A 623 -26.82 -22.78 65.34
N LYS A 624 -27.67 -23.45 64.53
CA LYS A 624 -29.04 -23.96 64.78
C LYS A 624 -30.24 -23.02 64.61
N GLY A 625 -31.06 -23.40 63.61
CA GLY A 625 -32.46 -23.78 63.87
C GLY A 625 -33.55 -22.72 63.63
N SER A 626 -34.57 -23.16 62.88
CA SER A 626 -35.98 -22.72 62.87
C SER A 626 -36.36 -21.34 62.28
N LEU A 627 -37.08 -21.42 61.15
CA LEU A 627 -38.30 -20.64 60.77
C LEU A 627 -39.21 -20.29 61.98
N PRO A 628 -40.21 -19.37 61.92
CA PRO A 628 -40.86 -18.78 60.74
C PRO A 628 -41.26 -17.27 60.81
N ASP A 629 -41.78 -16.78 59.68
CA ASP A 629 -42.98 -15.91 59.51
C ASP A 629 -43.08 -14.43 59.95
N VAL A 630 -43.73 -13.67 59.03
CA VAL A 630 -44.85 -12.71 59.24
C VAL A 630 -44.62 -11.17 59.13
N LEU A 631 -45.36 -10.62 58.15
CA LEU A 631 -46.00 -9.30 57.96
C LEU A 631 -45.14 -8.09 57.53
N ARG A 632 -45.36 -7.53 56.33
CA ARG A 632 -46.41 -6.56 55.89
C ARG A 632 -46.29 -5.17 56.53
N ASN A 633 -46.04 -4.17 55.68
CA ASN A 633 -46.75 -2.87 55.53
C ASN A 633 -45.96 -2.05 54.48
N GLU A 634 -46.47 -1.81 53.27
CA GLU A 634 -47.38 -0.70 52.90
C GLU A 634 -46.96 0.67 53.46
N ALA A 635 -46.48 1.58 52.60
CA ALA A 635 -47.27 2.70 52.07
C ALA A 635 -46.41 3.94 51.72
N THR A 636 -46.68 4.47 50.52
CA THR A 636 -46.76 5.91 50.13
C THR A 636 -45.53 6.82 50.26
N LEU A 637 -44.97 7.23 49.10
CA LEU A 637 -45.39 8.41 48.33
C LEU A 637 -44.89 8.31 46.88
#